data_AF-Q927T5-F1
#
_entry.id   AF-Q927T5-F1
#
_cell.length_a   1.000
_cell.length_b   1.000
_cell.length_c   1.000
_cell.angle_alpha   90.00
_cell.angle_beta   90.00
_cell.angle_gamma   90.00
#
_symmetry.space_group_name_H-M   'P 1'
#
loop_
_entity.id
_entity.type
_entity.pdbx_description
1 polymer ?
#
loop_
_entity_poly.entity_id
_entity_poly.type
_entity_poly.pdbx_seq_one_letter_code
_entity_poly.pdbx_strand_id
1 'polypeptide(L)'
;MKKLVKSAVVFASLALIGTSATLITEKASASSIETVQKVDDQSIYIPQGIRDGTATEEHDGFEDETNSVLKTTSLLRATTGYPDVNAYIKSNKFSTASIEKQLKSQFPKFNYRNGYGKPEGVVIHETANNSSTIEGEISYMSRNYNNAFVHSFVDKSRIIQIHPTENGVWGAGQYANARFIQVELVRSKTFDEFARSINNYAYYAAYLLDQYKLPVDSAHSDGKGTIWSHDAVTRYLGGTTHTDPVGYFNQWGYNFNSFVTLINEKYKAIQASKVTYDKIEYDKGVTAYARVKTAPGNAVWTRPYRTEGSKLVNQLSVYQGKNMRILREAKTPITTWYQFSIDGKTIGWVDTRALDTFYKQSMEKDANLTRYVASNKTGEAYYKVPVVDADVKWGTIGTYKSEKLTVDKQATVEGQLWYRVKAGSTFIGWTKASNLTATSPFDKIEYDKGVTAYARVKTAPGNAVWTKPYRTEGSKLVNQLSVYQGKNMRILREAKTPITTWYQFSIDGKVIGWVDTRALDTFYKQSMEQSTNLTRYVTANKTGEAYYKVPVADSDVKWGTLATYKNEKLTVDSQATVEGQLWYRVRTSTTFIGWTKAENLTTTPPFDAIEYDKGVTAYARVKTAPGNAVWTKPYRTEGSKLVNQLSVYQGKNMRILREAKTVITTWYQFSIDGKVIGWVDTRALDTFYKQSMEKDTNLTRYVIANKVNEAYYKVPVVDADVRWGTLAAYKGQKLTVDKQATVEGQLWYRIRTSSTFIGWTKASNLSATK
;
A
#
# COMPACT_ATOMS: atom_id res chain seq x y z
N MET A 1 -13.95 21.91 10.44
CA MET A 1 -12.74 22.33 11.17
C MET A 1 -11.56 21.45 10.73
N LYS A 2 -10.52 22.09 10.14
CA LYS A 2 -9.08 21.70 9.98
C LYS A 2 -8.76 20.29 9.43
N LYS A 3 -7.88 20.02 8.45
CA LYS A 3 -7.00 20.72 7.49
C LYS A 3 -6.56 19.61 6.49
N LEU A 4 -6.84 19.72 5.19
CA LEU A 4 -5.88 19.94 4.08
C LEU A 4 -4.47 19.31 4.22
N VAL A 5 -4.15 18.35 3.34
CA VAL A 5 -2.85 18.29 2.62
C VAL A 5 -3.12 17.81 1.18
N LYS A 6 -3.03 18.76 0.23
CA LYS A 6 -2.94 18.51 -1.22
C LYS A 6 -1.44 18.46 -1.56
N SER A 7 -0.97 17.41 -2.23
CA SER A 7 0.33 17.44 -2.93
C SER A 7 0.06 17.67 -4.41
N ALA A 8 0.28 18.90 -4.86
CA ALA A 8 0.30 19.28 -6.27
C ALA A 8 1.75 19.21 -6.77
N VAL A 9 1.99 18.40 -7.80
CA VAL A 9 3.24 18.38 -8.55
C VAL A 9 3.23 19.57 -9.49
N VAL A 10 4.15 20.52 -9.26
CA VAL A 10 4.37 21.70 -10.09
C VAL A 10 5.19 21.26 -11.31
N PHE A 11 4.59 21.31 -12.51
CA PHE A 11 5.32 21.32 -13.77
C PHE A 11 5.87 22.72 -14.01
N ALA A 12 7.19 22.87 -13.95
CA ALA A 12 7.86 24.07 -14.44
C ALA A 12 7.96 23.99 -15.97
N SER A 13 7.09 24.73 -16.65
CA SER A 13 7.20 25.05 -18.07
C SER A 13 8.36 26.02 -18.29
N LEU A 14 9.48 25.52 -18.81
CA LEU A 14 10.57 26.33 -19.30
C LEU A 14 10.25 26.73 -20.75
N ALA A 15 9.82 27.97 -20.96
CA ALA A 15 9.64 28.56 -22.28
C ALA A 15 11.02 28.85 -22.89
N LEU A 16 11.42 28.07 -23.90
CA LEU A 16 12.50 28.46 -24.81
C LEU A 16 11.97 29.56 -25.72
N ILE A 17 12.48 30.78 -25.56
CA ILE A 17 12.34 31.85 -26.54
C ILE A 17 13.24 31.46 -27.72
N GLY A 18 12.61 31.10 -28.84
CA GLY A 18 13.29 30.90 -30.11
C GLY A 18 13.71 32.24 -30.69
N THR A 19 15.01 32.48 -30.74
CA THR A 19 15.60 33.48 -31.65
C THR A 19 16.12 32.74 -32.87
N SER A 20 15.41 32.89 -33.99
CA SER A 20 15.84 32.49 -35.32
C SER A 20 17.12 33.24 -35.69
N ALA A 21 18.26 32.55 -35.72
CA ALA A 21 19.46 33.04 -36.39
C ALA A 21 19.38 32.65 -37.86
N THR A 22 19.00 33.63 -38.68
CA THR A 22 19.02 33.58 -40.13
C THR A 22 20.44 33.24 -40.60
N LEU A 23 20.60 32.13 -41.32
CA LEU A 23 21.81 31.82 -42.07
C LEU A 23 21.96 32.86 -43.19
N ILE A 24 22.83 33.84 -42.98
CA ILE A 24 23.36 34.67 -44.06
C ILE A 24 24.43 33.83 -44.76
N THR A 25 24.06 33.29 -45.92
CA THR A 25 25.00 32.80 -46.92
C THR A 25 25.72 34.00 -47.52
N GLU A 26 26.90 34.32 -47.00
CA GLU A 26 27.77 35.29 -47.64
C GLU A 26 28.47 34.61 -48.83
N LYS A 27 27.95 34.90 -50.03
CA LYS A 27 28.67 34.75 -51.30
C LYS A 27 29.97 35.54 -51.19
N ALA A 28 31.11 34.86 -51.20
CA ALA A 28 32.36 35.51 -51.56
C ALA A 28 32.24 35.97 -53.02
N SER A 29 32.09 37.28 -53.21
CA SER A 29 32.15 37.93 -54.51
C SER A 29 33.58 37.88 -55.02
N ALA A 30 33.71 37.51 -56.29
CA ALA A 30 34.92 37.70 -57.05
C ALA A 30 35.12 39.20 -57.36
N SER A 31 36.04 39.84 -56.66
CA SER A 31 36.90 40.93 -57.14
C SER A 31 37.95 41.13 -56.04
N SER A 32 39.24 41.18 -56.28
CA SER A 32 40.00 41.82 -57.35
C SER A 32 41.30 41.02 -57.52
N ILE A 33 41.58 40.64 -58.77
CA ILE A 33 42.90 40.12 -59.14
C ILE A 33 43.81 41.34 -59.17
N GLU A 34 44.52 41.60 -58.09
CA GLU A 34 45.79 42.31 -58.19
C GLU A 34 46.78 41.36 -58.88
N THR A 35 47.34 41.86 -59.97
CA THR A 35 48.28 41.17 -60.86
C THR A 35 49.48 40.62 -60.09
N VAL A 36 49.52 39.30 -59.93
CA VAL A 36 50.71 38.56 -59.50
C VAL A 36 51.68 38.53 -60.68
N GLN A 37 52.78 39.27 -60.56
CA GLN A 37 53.90 39.20 -61.51
C GLN A 37 54.55 37.81 -61.48
N LYS A 38 54.91 37.31 -62.67
CA LYS A 38 55.55 36.01 -62.87
C LYS A 38 56.88 35.92 -62.13
N VAL A 39 57.15 34.69 -61.69
CA VAL A 39 58.41 34.17 -61.17
C VAL A 39 59.53 34.43 -62.18
N ASP A 40 60.38 35.40 -61.88
CA ASP A 40 61.83 35.31 -61.91
C ASP A 40 62.35 36.50 -61.06
N ASP A 41 63.42 36.29 -60.29
CA ASP A 41 64.12 37.21 -59.37
C ASP A 41 63.63 37.49 -57.92
N GLN A 42 62.35 37.40 -57.53
CA GLN A 42 61.97 37.83 -56.16
C GLN A 42 62.00 36.76 -55.04
N SER A 43 62.05 35.46 -55.39
CA SER A 43 62.19 34.40 -54.36
C SER A 43 63.64 34.19 -53.89
N ILE A 44 64.60 34.76 -54.63
CA ILE A 44 66.01 34.88 -54.24
C ILE A 44 66.16 36.29 -53.67
N TYR A 45 65.73 36.46 -52.43
CA TYR A 45 65.99 37.70 -51.74
C TYR A 45 67.41 37.71 -51.19
N ILE A 46 68.17 38.71 -51.61
CA ILE A 46 69.44 39.09 -51.03
C ILE A 46 69.14 40.27 -50.08
N PRO A 47 69.32 40.12 -48.75
CA PRO A 47 69.17 41.20 -47.77
C PRO A 47 69.82 42.49 -48.23
N GLN A 48 69.22 43.65 -47.92
CA GLN A 48 69.73 44.94 -48.42
C GLN A 48 71.22 45.13 -48.05
N GLY A 49 71.64 44.69 -46.86
CA GLY A 49 73.05 44.72 -46.46
C GLY A 49 73.98 43.88 -47.35
N ILE A 50 73.50 42.74 -47.86
CA ILE A 50 74.28 41.87 -48.76
C ILE A 50 74.23 42.39 -50.19
N ARG A 51 73.11 42.96 -50.62
CA ARG A 51 72.96 43.61 -51.92
C ARG A 51 73.83 44.86 -52.05
N ASP A 52 73.95 45.61 -50.97
CA ASP A 52 74.70 46.86 -50.89
C ASP A 52 76.18 46.64 -50.46
N GLY A 53 76.61 45.39 -50.25
CA GLY A 53 77.99 45.01 -49.92
C GLY A 53 78.44 45.34 -48.50
N THR A 54 77.51 45.61 -47.59
CA THR A 54 77.76 45.95 -46.17
C THR A 54 77.61 44.74 -45.22
N ALA A 55 77.21 43.57 -45.74
CA ALA A 55 77.15 42.29 -45.04
C ALA A 55 77.42 41.10 -46.01
N THR A 56 77.74 39.91 -45.50
CA THR A 56 78.03 38.69 -46.30
C THR A 56 76.85 37.73 -46.30
N GLU A 57 76.75 36.79 -47.27
CA GLU A 57 75.74 35.69 -47.29
C GLU A 57 75.66 34.87 -45.99
N GLU A 58 76.69 34.97 -45.13
CA GLU A 58 76.78 34.33 -43.82
C GLU A 58 76.37 35.23 -42.63
N HIS A 59 76.07 36.52 -42.86
CA HIS A 59 75.69 37.53 -41.85
C HIS A 59 74.49 38.36 -42.33
N ASP A 60 73.32 38.14 -41.73
CA ASP A 60 72.06 38.83 -42.06
C ASP A 60 71.78 40.07 -41.20
N GLY A 61 72.76 40.55 -40.43
CA GLY A 61 72.63 41.78 -39.63
C GLY A 61 71.67 41.68 -38.43
N PHE A 62 71.24 40.47 -38.07
CA PHE A 62 70.51 40.15 -36.83
C PHE A 62 71.35 39.22 -35.95
N GLU A 63 72.61 39.57 -35.71
CA GLU A 63 73.53 38.70 -34.97
C GLU A 63 73.06 38.48 -33.52
N ASP A 64 73.00 37.21 -33.13
CA ASP A 64 73.13 36.78 -31.73
C ASP A 64 74.42 37.40 -31.16
N GLU A 65 74.40 37.95 -29.94
CA GLU A 65 75.65 38.42 -29.29
C GLU A 65 76.69 37.28 -29.29
N THR A 66 77.66 37.38 -30.19
CA THR A 66 78.67 36.35 -30.43
C THR A 66 79.78 36.47 -29.39
N ASN A 67 80.01 35.39 -28.65
CA ASN A 67 81.31 35.12 -28.05
C ASN A 67 81.76 33.74 -28.51
N SER A 68 82.57 33.72 -29.56
CA SER A 68 83.21 32.51 -30.07
C SER A 68 84.30 32.05 -29.10
N VAL A 69 84.31 30.78 -28.71
CA VAL A 69 85.49 29.88 -28.82
C VAL A 69 84.95 28.44 -28.73
N LEU A 70 85.15 27.67 -29.81
CA LEU A 70 85.17 26.21 -29.76
C LEU A 70 86.26 25.76 -28.77
N LYS A 71 85.86 25.46 -27.53
CA LYS A 71 86.64 24.65 -26.59
C LYS A 71 85.85 23.38 -26.32
N THR A 72 86.47 22.25 -26.65
CA THR A 72 86.13 20.93 -26.14
C THR A 72 86.17 20.97 -24.61
N THR A 73 85.03 21.26 -23.99
CA THR A 73 84.80 21.02 -22.57
C THR A 73 83.83 19.86 -22.42
N SER A 74 84.28 18.87 -21.66
CA SER A 74 83.51 17.76 -21.11
C SER A 74 82.08 18.17 -20.75
N LEU A 75 81.12 17.30 -21.07
CA LEU A 75 79.73 17.31 -20.59
C LEU A 75 79.69 17.46 -19.07
N LEU A 76 79.73 18.70 -18.57
CA LEU A 76 79.31 19.05 -17.22
C LEU A 76 77.86 19.50 -17.33
N ARG A 77 76.96 18.57 -17.02
CA ARG A 77 75.56 18.85 -16.69
C ARG A 77 75.51 19.99 -15.67
N ALA A 78 75.13 21.19 -16.09
CA ALA A 78 74.45 22.11 -15.20
C ALA A 78 72.99 21.64 -15.10
N THR A 79 72.71 20.74 -14.17
CA THR A 79 71.33 20.42 -13.77
C THR A 79 70.73 21.63 -13.06
N THR A 80 70.11 22.55 -13.79
CA THR A 80 69.04 23.37 -13.24
C THR A 80 67.82 22.45 -13.07
N GLY A 81 67.29 22.34 -11.85
CA GLY A 81 66.24 21.40 -11.46
C GLY A 81 64.85 21.72 -12.00
N TYR A 82 64.72 22.04 -13.29
CA TYR A 82 63.43 22.32 -13.91
C TYR A 82 62.63 21.02 -14.16
N PRO A 83 61.29 21.03 -13.96
CA PRO A 83 60.42 19.91 -14.33
C PRO A 83 60.48 19.57 -15.82
N ASP A 84 60.09 18.34 -16.19
CA ASP A 84 59.83 18.02 -17.60
C ASP A 84 58.72 18.94 -18.14
N VAL A 85 59.07 19.74 -19.15
CA VAL A 85 58.21 20.82 -19.66
C VAL A 85 56.90 20.27 -20.22
N ASN A 86 56.93 19.16 -20.96
CA ASN A 86 55.72 18.56 -21.53
C ASN A 86 54.80 17.98 -20.46
N ALA A 87 55.35 17.30 -19.46
CA ALA A 87 54.62 16.81 -18.31
C ALA A 87 54.02 17.97 -17.50
N TYR A 88 54.78 19.07 -17.32
CA TYR A 88 54.32 20.27 -16.63
C TYR A 88 53.18 20.97 -17.38
N ILE A 89 53.27 21.11 -18.70
CA ILE A 89 52.19 21.66 -19.54
C ILE A 89 50.91 20.81 -19.38
N LYS A 90 51.04 19.48 -19.44
CA LYS A 90 49.91 18.54 -19.31
C LYS A 90 49.28 18.57 -17.92
N SER A 91 50.10 18.57 -16.87
CA SER A 91 49.62 18.54 -15.48
C SER A 91 48.88 19.84 -15.12
N ASN A 92 49.37 20.98 -15.61
CA ASN A 92 48.75 22.28 -15.39
C ASN A 92 47.60 22.61 -16.35
N LYS A 93 47.35 21.75 -17.37
CA LYS A 93 46.23 21.86 -18.32
C LYS A 93 46.16 23.24 -18.99
N PHE A 94 47.28 23.75 -19.48
CA PHE A 94 47.32 25.07 -20.12
C PHE A 94 46.42 25.14 -21.36
N SER A 95 45.55 26.14 -21.39
CA SER A 95 44.87 26.55 -22.62
C SER A 95 45.86 27.14 -23.62
N THR A 96 45.55 27.01 -24.90
CA THR A 96 46.32 27.64 -25.99
C THR A 96 45.74 29.02 -26.29
N ALA A 97 46.60 29.98 -26.59
CA ALA A 97 46.19 31.30 -27.05
C ALA A 97 45.40 31.22 -28.38
N SER A 98 44.51 32.18 -28.60
CA SER A 98 43.91 32.41 -29.91
C SER A 98 44.94 32.96 -30.89
N ILE A 99 44.77 32.65 -32.17
CA ILE A 99 45.63 33.18 -33.23
C ILE A 99 45.13 34.57 -33.62
N GLU A 100 45.92 35.59 -33.29
CA GLU A 100 45.68 36.99 -33.66
C GLU A 100 46.31 37.28 -35.04
N LYS A 101 45.67 38.13 -35.84
CA LYS A 101 46.22 38.60 -37.11
C LYS A 101 46.49 40.10 -37.05
N GLN A 102 47.76 40.48 -37.15
CA GLN A 102 48.24 41.86 -37.20
C GLN A 102 49.08 42.08 -38.46
N LEU A 103 48.48 41.79 -39.63
CA LEU A 103 49.18 41.77 -40.91
C LEU A 103 49.78 43.15 -41.25
N LYS A 104 51.04 43.19 -41.67
CA LYS A 104 51.71 44.42 -42.11
C LYS A 104 51.66 44.53 -43.63
N SER A 105 50.98 45.57 -44.14
CA SER A 105 50.81 45.78 -45.59
C SER A 105 52.10 46.14 -46.31
N GLN A 106 53.09 46.69 -45.59
CA GLN A 106 54.39 47.08 -46.13
C GLN A 106 55.33 45.89 -46.43
N PHE A 107 55.00 44.69 -45.96
CA PHE A 107 55.84 43.52 -46.21
C PHE A 107 55.64 43.00 -47.63
N PRO A 108 56.72 42.65 -48.35
CA PRO A 108 56.63 42.09 -49.68
C PRO A 108 55.94 40.73 -49.63
N LYS A 109 55.12 40.44 -50.65
CA LYS A 109 54.44 39.15 -50.81
C LYS A 109 55.02 38.44 -52.01
N PHE A 110 55.64 37.29 -51.77
CA PHE A 110 56.18 36.43 -52.81
C PHE A 110 55.80 34.97 -52.54
N ASN A 111 55.92 34.13 -53.56
CA ASN A 111 55.53 32.73 -53.47
C ASN A 111 56.67 31.89 -52.87
N TYR A 112 56.29 30.79 -52.22
CA TYR A 112 57.22 29.67 -52.01
C TYR A 112 57.64 29.08 -53.37
N ARG A 113 58.71 28.28 -53.38
CA ARG A 113 59.23 27.63 -54.60
C ARG A 113 58.22 26.73 -55.31
N ASN A 114 57.23 26.21 -54.59
CA ASN A 114 56.17 25.38 -55.15
C ASN A 114 54.90 26.17 -55.53
N GLY A 115 54.89 27.49 -55.35
CA GLY A 115 53.78 28.40 -55.61
C GLY A 115 53.10 28.95 -54.35
N TYR A 116 52.11 29.82 -54.56
CA TYR A 116 51.29 30.40 -53.49
C TYR A 116 50.61 29.32 -52.64
N GLY A 117 50.62 29.49 -51.31
CA GLY A 117 49.93 28.60 -50.38
C GLY A 117 50.52 27.19 -50.26
N LYS A 118 51.77 26.99 -50.71
CA LYS A 118 52.44 25.68 -50.71
C LYS A 118 53.75 25.67 -49.92
N PRO A 119 53.70 25.96 -48.60
CA PRO A 119 54.84 25.72 -47.73
C PRO A 119 55.10 24.21 -47.60
N GLU A 120 56.35 23.85 -47.39
CA GLU A 120 56.81 22.48 -47.19
C GLU A 120 56.95 22.11 -45.70
N GLY A 121 56.81 23.09 -44.81
CA GLY A 121 57.06 22.92 -43.39
C GLY A 121 57.11 24.24 -42.63
N VAL A 122 57.52 24.17 -41.37
CA VAL A 122 57.66 25.30 -40.45
C VAL A 122 59.08 25.31 -39.88
N VAL A 123 59.75 26.47 -39.92
CA VAL A 123 60.99 26.74 -39.18
C VAL A 123 60.65 27.33 -37.83
N ILE A 124 61.29 26.79 -36.82
CA ILE A 124 61.15 27.13 -35.43
C ILE A 124 62.33 28.01 -35.05
N HIS A 125 62.05 29.25 -34.66
CA HIS A 125 63.02 30.27 -34.27
C HIS A 125 62.87 30.69 -32.81
N GLU A 126 63.85 31.45 -32.32
CA GLU A 126 63.70 32.29 -31.14
C GLU A 126 64.42 33.63 -31.30
N THR A 127 63.90 34.68 -30.65
CA THR A 127 64.23 36.08 -30.99
C THR A 127 65.61 36.58 -30.53
N ALA A 128 66.43 35.72 -29.93
CA ALA A 128 67.75 35.96 -29.39
C ALA A 128 67.88 37.05 -28.29
N ASN A 129 66.78 37.74 -27.98
CA ASN A 129 66.78 38.92 -27.12
C ASN A 129 66.08 38.63 -25.78
N ASN A 130 66.87 38.56 -24.71
CA ASN A 130 66.37 38.28 -23.35
C ASN A 130 65.48 39.39 -22.75
N SER A 131 65.51 40.58 -23.34
CA SER A 131 64.86 41.78 -22.78
C SER A 131 63.59 42.20 -23.54
N SER A 132 63.36 41.63 -24.73
CA SER A 132 62.31 42.09 -25.62
C SER A 132 60.91 41.63 -25.20
N THR A 133 59.92 42.17 -25.89
CA THR A 133 58.52 41.77 -25.80
C THR A 133 58.02 41.50 -27.21
N ILE A 134 56.95 40.71 -27.35
CA ILE A 134 56.39 40.38 -28.67
C ILE A 134 56.02 41.64 -29.49
N GLU A 135 55.53 42.72 -28.86
CA GLU A 135 55.27 43.98 -29.56
C GLU A 135 56.56 44.72 -29.94
N GLY A 136 57.58 44.64 -29.08
CA GLY A 136 58.90 45.20 -29.34
C GLY A 136 59.54 44.55 -30.57
N GLU A 137 59.49 43.22 -30.64
CA GLU A 137 60.00 42.43 -31.77
C GLU A 137 59.23 42.72 -33.05
N ILE A 138 57.89 42.66 -33.01
CA ILE A 138 57.05 43.02 -34.16
C ILE A 138 57.33 44.44 -34.64
N SER A 139 57.49 45.40 -33.72
CA SER A 139 57.77 46.80 -34.05
C SER A 139 59.16 47.00 -34.65
N TYR A 140 60.18 46.35 -34.08
CA TYR A 140 61.55 46.40 -34.59
C TYR A 140 61.61 45.79 -35.99
N MET A 141 61.06 44.59 -36.15
CA MET A 141 61.05 43.89 -37.43
C MET A 141 60.21 44.62 -38.48
N SER A 142 59.11 45.27 -38.07
CA SER A 142 58.34 46.13 -38.99
C SER A 142 59.19 47.28 -39.53
N ARG A 143 60.04 47.91 -38.71
CA ARG A 143 60.95 48.99 -39.16
C ARG A 143 62.11 48.46 -40.02
N ASN A 144 62.57 47.24 -39.76
CA ASN A 144 63.75 46.63 -40.38
C ASN A 144 63.41 45.49 -41.36
N TYR A 145 62.21 45.48 -41.92
CA TYR A 145 61.70 44.38 -42.76
C TYR A 145 62.49 44.16 -44.06
N ASN A 146 63.20 45.20 -44.52
CA ASN A 146 64.16 45.14 -45.62
C ASN A 146 65.47 44.44 -45.23
N ASN A 147 65.52 43.81 -44.06
CA ASN A 147 66.62 42.95 -43.65
C ASN A 147 66.09 41.57 -43.26
N ALA A 148 65.12 41.52 -42.35
CA ALA A 148 64.41 40.28 -42.03
C ALA A 148 62.96 40.53 -41.61
N PHE A 149 62.08 39.59 -41.96
CA PHE A 149 60.76 39.46 -41.36
C PHE A 149 60.29 38.00 -41.33
N VAL A 150 59.44 37.64 -40.36
CA VAL A 150 58.85 36.29 -40.20
C VAL A 150 57.32 36.30 -40.31
N HIS A 151 56.69 35.12 -40.32
CA HIS A 151 55.23 35.02 -40.42
C HIS A 151 54.53 35.39 -39.12
N SER A 152 55.04 34.90 -38.00
CA SER A 152 54.32 34.96 -36.73
C SER A 152 55.28 34.99 -35.54
N PHE A 153 54.81 35.57 -34.45
CA PHE A 153 55.46 35.49 -33.14
C PHE A 153 54.59 34.76 -32.13
N VAL A 154 55.23 34.05 -31.22
CA VAL A 154 54.59 33.37 -30.10
C VAL A 154 55.27 33.78 -28.79
N ASP A 155 54.46 34.10 -27.80
CA ASP A 155 54.91 34.26 -26.41
C ASP A 155 54.05 33.42 -25.45
N LYS A 156 54.27 33.59 -24.15
CA LYS A 156 53.54 32.91 -23.06
C LYS A 156 52.01 33.08 -23.11
N SER A 157 51.51 34.09 -23.81
CA SER A 157 50.11 34.54 -23.77
C SER A 157 49.47 34.73 -25.14
N ARG A 158 50.25 34.97 -26.20
CA ARG A 158 49.74 35.35 -27.52
C ARG A 158 50.43 34.60 -28.65
N ILE A 159 49.68 34.44 -29.73
CA ILE A 159 50.16 33.97 -31.04
C ILE A 159 49.72 35.05 -32.03
N ILE A 160 50.68 35.75 -32.63
CA ILE A 160 50.40 36.89 -33.50
C ILE A 160 51.00 36.62 -34.87
N GLN A 161 50.13 36.45 -35.87
CA GLN A 161 50.51 36.37 -37.27
C GLN A 161 50.59 37.78 -37.86
N ILE A 162 51.74 38.13 -38.42
CA ILE A 162 52.00 39.46 -39.01
C ILE A 162 52.24 39.42 -40.52
N HIS A 163 52.38 38.23 -41.11
CA HIS A 163 52.42 38.01 -42.56
C HIS A 163 51.55 36.80 -42.96
N PRO A 164 50.86 36.83 -44.13
CA PRO A 164 50.12 35.68 -44.63
C PRO A 164 51.01 34.45 -44.79
N THR A 165 50.58 33.31 -44.27
CA THR A 165 51.33 32.04 -44.31
C THR A 165 51.37 31.42 -45.72
N GLU A 166 50.55 31.94 -46.63
CA GLU A 166 50.49 31.55 -48.03
C GLU A 166 51.64 32.15 -48.86
N ASN A 167 52.33 33.16 -48.34
CA ASN A 167 53.48 33.84 -48.94
C ASN A 167 54.77 33.51 -48.17
N GLY A 168 55.92 33.61 -48.84
CA GLY A 168 57.23 33.45 -48.20
C GLY A 168 57.62 34.67 -47.35
N VAL A 169 58.64 34.51 -46.51
CA VAL A 169 59.22 35.57 -45.66
C VAL A 169 60.75 35.53 -45.71
N TRP A 170 61.42 36.50 -45.09
CA TRP A 170 62.89 36.60 -45.07
C TRP A 170 63.42 36.45 -43.65
N GLY A 171 63.67 35.25 -43.17
CA GLY A 171 64.14 35.06 -41.78
C GLY A 171 64.93 33.79 -41.50
N ALA A 172 65.25 32.97 -42.51
CA ALA A 172 66.05 31.75 -42.33
C ALA A 172 67.02 31.47 -43.48
N GLY A 173 67.45 32.50 -44.20
CA GLY A 173 68.28 32.35 -45.39
C GLY A 173 67.50 31.93 -46.64
N GLN A 174 68.09 32.18 -47.82
CA GLN A 174 67.40 32.07 -49.13
C GLN A 174 66.73 30.71 -49.37
N TYR A 175 67.36 29.62 -48.96
CA TYR A 175 66.86 28.27 -49.22
C TYR A 175 65.66 27.90 -48.35
N ALA A 176 65.60 28.35 -47.11
CA ALA A 176 64.47 28.11 -46.22
C ALA A 176 63.31 29.10 -46.46
N ASN A 177 63.63 30.36 -46.80
CA ASN A 177 62.64 31.38 -47.17
C ASN A 177 61.73 30.92 -48.33
N ALA A 178 62.31 30.20 -49.29
CA ALA A 178 61.58 29.64 -50.42
C ALA A 178 60.69 28.42 -50.05
N ARG A 179 60.79 27.87 -48.84
CA ARG A 179 60.21 26.56 -48.48
C ARG A 179 59.27 26.60 -47.28
N PHE A 180 59.53 27.40 -46.26
CA PHE A 180 58.93 27.18 -44.95
C PHE A 180 58.24 28.40 -44.37
N ILE A 181 57.20 28.15 -43.58
CA ILE A 181 56.63 29.15 -42.68
C ILE A 181 57.63 29.36 -41.54
N GLN A 182 57.89 30.59 -41.12
CA GLN A 182 58.87 30.91 -40.08
C GLN A 182 58.17 31.58 -38.91
N VAL A 183 58.37 31.02 -37.71
CA VAL A 183 57.68 31.45 -36.51
C VAL A 183 58.70 31.71 -35.41
N GLU A 184 58.63 32.89 -34.81
CA GLU A 184 59.52 33.34 -33.75
C GLU A 184 58.96 33.06 -32.36
N LEU A 185 59.80 32.54 -31.47
CA LEU A 185 59.50 32.41 -30.05
C LEU A 185 60.18 33.52 -29.24
N VAL A 186 59.38 34.38 -28.63
CA VAL A 186 59.90 35.45 -27.75
C VAL A 186 60.48 34.83 -26.48
N ARG A 187 61.71 35.22 -26.12
CA ARG A 187 62.38 34.70 -24.92
C ARG A 187 61.58 35.01 -23.64
N SER A 188 61.52 34.02 -22.76
CA SER A 188 60.73 33.99 -21.53
C SER A 188 61.60 34.29 -20.32
N LYS A 189 61.01 34.83 -19.24
CA LYS A 189 61.77 35.23 -18.03
C LYS A 189 61.71 34.21 -16.91
N THR A 190 60.74 33.29 -16.95
CA THR A 190 60.57 32.23 -15.95
C THR A 190 60.19 30.90 -16.61
N PHE A 191 60.33 29.80 -15.85
CA PHE A 191 60.01 28.46 -16.36
C PHE A 191 58.53 28.32 -16.74
N ASP A 192 57.61 28.91 -15.96
CA ASP A 192 56.18 28.85 -16.28
C ASP A 192 55.87 29.63 -17.56
N GLU A 193 56.51 30.78 -17.76
CA GLU A 193 56.39 31.55 -19.00
C GLU A 193 56.91 30.77 -20.21
N PHE A 194 58.05 30.10 -20.04
CA PHE A 194 58.61 29.21 -21.06
C PHE A 194 57.67 28.04 -21.37
N ALA A 195 57.14 27.35 -20.36
CA ALA A 195 56.23 26.24 -20.57
C ALA A 195 54.93 26.68 -21.29
N ARG A 196 54.38 27.85 -20.94
CA ARG A 196 53.22 28.42 -21.64
C ARG A 196 53.52 28.82 -23.07
N SER A 197 54.69 29.42 -23.32
CA SER A 197 55.10 29.80 -24.67
C SER A 197 55.33 28.56 -25.54
N ILE A 198 55.96 27.50 -25.01
CA ILE A 198 56.08 26.19 -25.67
C ILE A 198 54.71 25.55 -25.94
N ASN A 199 53.74 25.65 -25.01
CA ASN A 199 52.38 25.15 -25.21
C ASN A 199 51.66 25.83 -26.38
N ASN A 200 51.77 27.16 -26.47
CA ASN A 200 51.23 27.95 -27.57
C ASN A 200 51.95 27.65 -28.88
N TYR A 201 53.28 27.54 -28.82
CA TYR A 201 54.11 27.38 -30.00
C TYR A 201 53.93 26.02 -30.65
N ALA A 202 53.90 24.95 -29.85
CA ALA A 202 53.61 23.61 -30.34
C ALA A 202 52.17 23.50 -30.88
N TYR A 203 51.21 24.24 -30.31
CA TYR A 203 49.84 24.30 -30.84
C TYR A 203 49.79 25.00 -32.19
N TYR A 204 50.48 26.12 -32.32
CA TYR A 204 50.48 26.87 -33.56
C TYR A 204 51.20 26.10 -34.68
N ALA A 205 52.33 25.46 -34.39
CA ALA A 205 52.98 24.56 -35.35
C ALA A 205 52.07 23.40 -35.76
N ALA A 206 51.39 22.74 -34.81
CA ALA A 206 50.43 21.68 -35.11
C ALA A 206 49.24 22.18 -35.94
N TYR A 207 48.73 23.38 -35.65
CA TYR A 207 47.68 24.05 -36.41
C TYR A 207 48.11 24.31 -37.85
N LEU A 208 49.32 24.87 -38.07
CA LEU A 208 49.85 25.13 -39.41
C LEU A 208 50.04 23.82 -40.20
N LEU A 209 50.54 22.76 -39.57
CA LEU A 209 50.65 21.45 -40.21
C LEU A 209 49.27 20.90 -40.61
N ASP A 210 48.24 21.03 -39.76
CA ASP A 210 46.86 20.60 -40.11
C ASP A 210 46.28 21.46 -41.24
N GLN A 211 46.49 22.78 -41.19
CA GLN A 211 46.01 23.73 -42.20
C GLN A 211 46.52 23.37 -43.60
N TYR A 212 47.81 23.05 -43.71
CA TYR A 212 48.47 22.72 -44.99
C TYR A 212 48.54 21.21 -45.28
N LYS A 213 47.90 20.37 -44.47
CA LYS A 213 47.88 18.90 -44.61
C LYS A 213 49.29 18.29 -44.64
N LEU A 214 50.21 18.87 -43.88
CA LEU A 214 51.58 18.39 -43.72
C LEU A 214 51.64 17.38 -42.56
N PRO A 215 52.40 16.27 -42.70
CA PRO A 215 52.64 15.34 -41.60
C PRO A 215 53.50 16.00 -40.52
N VAL A 216 53.50 15.45 -39.31
CA VAL A 216 54.46 15.81 -38.26
C VAL A 216 55.74 15.00 -38.50
N ASP A 217 56.76 15.65 -39.05
CA ASP A 217 58.04 15.03 -39.41
C ASP A 217 59.20 15.99 -39.12
N SER A 218 60.20 15.55 -38.34
CA SER A 218 61.28 16.43 -37.87
C SER A 218 62.52 16.30 -38.73
N ALA A 219 62.95 17.42 -39.31
CA ALA A 219 64.18 17.49 -40.09
C ALA A 219 65.44 17.68 -39.24
N HIS A 220 65.31 17.75 -37.90
CA HIS A 220 66.41 18.16 -37.03
C HIS A 220 67.61 17.20 -37.09
N SER A 221 67.35 15.90 -37.27
CA SER A 221 68.38 14.85 -37.32
C SER A 221 68.88 14.49 -38.71
N ASP A 222 68.09 14.67 -39.77
CA ASP A 222 68.39 14.10 -41.09
C ASP A 222 68.19 15.06 -42.29
N GLY A 223 67.77 16.31 -42.02
CA GLY A 223 67.52 17.32 -43.06
C GLY A 223 66.30 17.03 -43.92
N LYS A 224 65.35 16.20 -43.46
CA LYS A 224 64.12 15.87 -44.18
C LYS A 224 62.91 15.96 -43.26
N GLY A 225 61.86 16.61 -43.71
CA GLY A 225 60.61 16.70 -42.96
C GLY A 225 59.97 18.07 -43.05
N THR A 226 59.04 18.32 -42.14
CA THR A 226 58.12 19.46 -42.14
C THR A 226 58.28 20.37 -40.92
N ILE A 227 59.11 19.99 -39.95
CA ILE A 227 59.44 20.78 -38.76
C ILE A 227 60.95 20.94 -38.68
N TRP A 228 61.42 22.17 -38.81
CA TRP A 228 62.83 22.53 -38.91
C TRP A 228 63.23 23.45 -37.76
N SER A 229 64.39 23.25 -37.14
CA SER A 229 65.03 24.33 -36.37
C SER A 229 65.85 25.19 -37.33
N HIS A 230 66.13 26.44 -36.99
CA HIS A 230 67.06 27.25 -37.76
C HIS A 230 68.45 26.59 -37.84
N ASP A 231 68.91 25.98 -36.73
CA ASP A 231 70.10 25.11 -36.72
C ASP A 231 70.08 24.00 -37.79
N ALA A 232 68.92 23.36 -38.03
CA ALA A 232 68.81 22.32 -39.05
C ALA A 232 68.85 22.91 -40.47
N VAL A 233 68.34 24.13 -40.65
CA VAL A 233 68.50 24.89 -41.89
C VAL A 233 69.99 25.17 -42.15
N THR A 234 70.70 25.71 -41.16
CA THR A 234 72.16 25.96 -41.24
C THR A 234 72.93 24.71 -41.64
N ARG A 235 72.66 23.57 -40.98
CA ARG A 235 73.41 22.32 -41.21
C ARG A 235 73.09 21.62 -42.53
N TYR A 236 71.85 21.72 -43.03
CA TYR A 236 71.40 20.89 -44.16
C TYR A 236 71.03 21.67 -45.42
N LEU A 237 70.72 22.96 -45.32
CA LEU A 237 70.36 23.82 -46.45
C LEU A 237 71.40 24.92 -46.68
N GLY A 238 72.00 25.46 -45.62
CA GLY A 238 72.93 26.60 -45.68
C GLY A 238 72.23 27.94 -45.95
N GLY A 239 73.01 28.98 -46.27
CA GLY A 239 72.51 30.34 -46.51
C GLY A 239 72.10 31.12 -45.26
N THR A 240 72.47 30.61 -44.09
CA THR A 240 72.35 31.20 -42.74
C THR A 240 73.32 30.47 -41.81
N THR A 241 73.74 31.10 -40.71
CA THR A 241 74.69 30.55 -39.72
C THR A 241 74.07 30.37 -38.33
N HIS A 242 72.79 30.71 -38.19
CA HIS A 242 72.08 30.73 -36.91
C HIS A 242 71.84 29.32 -36.34
N THR A 243 71.72 29.22 -35.01
CA THR A 243 71.59 27.94 -34.30
C THR A 243 70.36 27.84 -33.38
N ASP A 244 69.46 28.81 -33.47
CA ASP A 244 68.19 28.79 -32.77
C ASP A 244 67.29 27.62 -33.18
N PRO A 245 66.39 27.16 -32.28
CA PRO A 245 66.23 27.57 -30.88
C PRO A 245 67.01 26.64 -29.92
N VAL A 246 68.01 25.89 -30.43
CA VAL A 246 68.63 24.76 -29.72
C VAL A 246 69.25 25.21 -28.40
N GLY A 247 70.06 26.26 -28.44
CA GLY A 247 70.69 26.84 -27.25
C GLY A 247 69.66 27.32 -26.23
N TYR A 248 68.66 28.06 -26.68
CA TYR A 248 67.60 28.60 -25.82
C TYR A 248 66.75 27.50 -25.16
N PHE A 249 66.36 26.46 -25.90
CA PHE A 249 65.63 25.32 -25.31
C PHE A 249 66.46 24.61 -24.24
N ASN A 250 67.77 24.41 -24.50
CA ASN A 250 68.68 23.77 -23.55
C ASN A 250 68.81 24.55 -22.23
N GLN A 251 68.72 25.89 -22.25
CA GLN A 251 68.73 26.72 -21.02
C GLN A 251 67.59 26.38 -20.05
N TRP A 252 66.46 25.90 -20.57
CA TRP A 252 65.27 25.52 -19.79
C TRP A 252 65.17 24.01 -19.51
N GLY A 253 66.24 23.25 -19.78
CA GLY A 253 66.21 21.79 -19.68
C GLY A 253 65.32 21.12 -20.74
N TYR A 254 65.02 21.82 -21.83
CA TYR A 254 64.18 21.36 -22.92
C TYR A 254 65.01 21.08 -24.18
N ASN A 255 64.45 20.35 -25.15
CA ASN A 255 65.14 20.06 -26.41
C ASN A 255 64.15 19.97 -27.57
N PHE A 256 64.67 20.02 -28.80
CA PHE A 256 63.86 20.06 -30.01
C PHE A 256 62.99 18.82 -30.21
N ASN A 257 63.48 17.63 -29.85
CA ASN A 257 62.70 16.38 -29.98
C ASN A 257 61.51 16.34 -29.02
N SER A 258 61.68 16.86 -27.79
CA SER A 258 60.58 17.05 -26.84
C SER A 258 59.54 18.04 -27.38
N PHE A 259 59.97 19.11 -28.06
CA PHE A 259 59.07 20.04 -28.75
C PHE A 259 58.27 19.38 -29.86
N VAL A 260 58.91 18.62 -30.75
CA VAL A 260 58.24 17.85 -31.81
C VAL A 260 57.24 16.84 -31.23
N THR A 261 57.57 16.21 -30.11
CA THR A 261 56.65 15.29 -29.41
C THR A 261 55.35 16.01 -29.01
N LEU A 262 55.46 17.23 -28.46
CA LEU A 262 54.29 18.03 -28.09
C LEU A 262 53.49 18.49 -29.31
N ILE A 263 54.15 18.83 -30.42
CA ILE A 263 53.48 19.14 -31.71
C ILE A 263 52.64 17.93 -32.16
N ASN A 264 53.21 16.72 -32.14
CA ASN A 264 52.50 15.50 -32.56
C ASN A 264 51.23 15.23 -31.73
N GLU A 265 51.32 15.42 -30.41
CA GLU A 265 50.17 15.25 -29.52
C GLU A 265 49.06 16.25 -29.83
N LYS A 266 49.42 17.52 -30.05
CA LYS A 266 48.47 18.58 -30.40
C LYS A 266 47.87 18.35 -31.78
N TYR A 267 48.66 17.89 -32.76
CA TYR A 267 48.18 17.53 -34.09
C TYR A 267 47.14 16.40 -34.03
N LYS A 268 47.40 15.34 -33.26
CA LYS A 268 46.44 14.24 -33.03
C LYS A 268 45.16 14.72 -32.34
N ALA A 269 45.26 15.63 -31.38
CA ALA A 269 44.10 16.21 -30.71
C ALA A 269 43.23 17.03 -31.69
N ILE A 270 43.85 17.80 -32.59
CA ILE A 270 43.17 18.53 -33.67
C ILE A 270 42.47 17.57 -34.64
N GLN A 271 43.05 16.40 -34.95
CA GLN A 271 42.37 15.40 -35.79
C GLN A 271 41.19 14.74 -35.07
N ALA A 272 41.35 14.39 -33.79
CA ALA A 272 40.32 13.68 -33.02
C ALA A 272 39.04 14.49 -32.81
N SER A 273 39.13 15.82 -32.74
CA SER A 273 37.97 16.71 -32.60
C SER A 273 37.07 16.77 -33.84
N LYS A 274 37.46 16.15 -34.96
CA LYS A 274 36.71 16.13 -36.23
C LYS A 274 35.72 14.95 -36.40
N VAL A 275 35.62 14.00 -35.44
CA VAL A 275 34.71 12.81 -35.53
C VAL A 275 33.31 13.10 -34.94
N THR A 276 32.24 12.85 -35.68
CA THR A 276 30.83 13.04 -35.24
C THR A 276 30.13 11.72 -34.88
N TYR A 277 29.54 11.65 -33.68
CA TYR A 277 28.74 10.51 -33.20
C TYR A 277 27.23 10.73 -33.40
N ASP A 278 26.49 9.65 -33.61
CA ASP A 278 25.03 9.68 -33.66
C ASP A 278 24.44 9.92 -32.25
N LYS A 279 23.44 10.81 -32.17
CA LYS A 279 22.69 11.05 -30.91
C LYS A 279 21.60 9.99 -30.73
N ILE A 280 21.38 9.57 -29.49
CA ILE A 280 20.23 8.71 -29.13
C ILE A 280 19.02 9.64 -28.94
N GLU A 281 17.99 9.47 -29.77
CA GLU A 281 16.75 10.25 -29.74
C GLU A 281 15.87 9.87 -28.53
N TYR A 282 15.74 8.57 -28.25
CA TYR A 282 15.14 8.06 -27.03
C TYR A 282 15.73 6.70 -26.66
N ASP A 283 15.60 6.34 -25.38
CA ASP A 283 15.89 5.02 -24.84
C ASP A 283 14.88 4.69 -23.73
N LYS A 284 14.10 3.62 -23.92
CA LYS A 284 13.02 3.20 -23.01
C LYS A 284 13.07 1.70 -22.72
N GLY A 285 12.63 1.32 -21.52
CA GLY A 285 12.42 -0.08 -21.18
C GLY A 285 11.24 -0.67 -21.95
N VAL A 286 11.36 -1.92 -22.40
CA VAL A 286 10.30 -2.66 -23.09
C VAL A 286 10.22 -4.10 -22.59
N THR A 287 9.09 -4.75 -22.83
CA THR A 287 8.94 -6.20 -22.63
C THR A 287 8.55 -6.83 -23.95
N ALA A 288 9.52 -7.46 -24.59
CA ALA A 288 9.35 -8.15 -25.86
C ALA A 288 10.29 -9.35 -25.95
N TYR A 289 10.00 -10.25 -26.88
CA TYR A 289 10.85 -11.38 -27.25
C TYR A 289 10.98 -11.43 -28.76
N ALA A 290 12.20 -11.72 -29.19
CA ALA A 290 12.53 -11.83 -30.61
C ALA A 290 13.50 -12.99 -30.86
N ARG A 291 13.66 -13.35 -32.13
CA ARG A 291 14.74 -14.23 -32.62
C ARG A 291 15.49 -13.54 -33.73
N VAL A 292 16.70 -14.03 -34.01
CA VAL A 292 17.45 -13.60 -35.18
C VAL A 292 16.68 -13.96 -36.46
N LYS A 293 16.34 -12.94 -37.25
CA LYS A 293 15.75 -13.08 -38.59
C LYS A 293 16.85 -13.16 -39.65
N THR A 294 17.81 -12.24 -39.60
CA THR A 294 18.91 -12.15 -40.57
C THR A 294 20.23 -11.89 -39.85
N ALA A 295 21.10 -12.91 -39.79
CA ALA A 295 22.41 -12.81 -39.13
C ALA A 295 23.52 -12.13 -39.97
N PRO A 296 23.66 -12.42 -41.29
CA PRO A 296 24.75 -11.84 -42.08
C PRO A 296 24.72 -10.30 -42.09
N GLY A 297 25.89 -9.68 -41.93
CA GLY A 297 26.04 -8.21 -41.92
C GLY A 297 25.55 -7.50 -40.66
N ASN A 298 25.09 -8.24 -39.64
CA ASN A 298 24.56 -7.69 -38.41
C ASN A 298 25.43 -8.06 -37.19
N ALA A 299 25.62 -7.09 -36.31
CA ALA A 299 26.48 -7.22 -35.15
C ALA A 299 25.77 -6.73 -33.88
N VAL A 300 26.29 -7.18 -32.74
CA VAL A 300 25.85 -6.79 -31.40
C VAL A 300 26.87 -5.84 -30.81
N TRP A 301 26.39 -4.77 -30.18
CA TRP A 301 27.21 -3.67 -29.71
C TRP A 301 26.95 -3.37 -28.24
N THR A 302 27.92 -2.77 -27.53
CA THR A 302 27.76 -2.38 -26.12
C THR A 302 26.75 -1.24 -25.94
N ARG A 303 26.59 -0.42 -26.98
CA ARG A 303 25.63 0.69 -27.15
C ARG A 303 25.15 0.69 -28.61
N PRO A 304 24.05 1.37 -28.97
CA PRO A 304 23.67 1.54 -30.38
C PRO A 304 24.87 1.92 -31.27
N TYR A 305 24.98 1.32 -32.46
CA TYR A 305 26.12 1.55 -33.36
C TYR A 305 26.28 3.05 -33.68
N ARG A 306 27.53 3.51 -33.86
CA ARG A 306 27.95 4.92 -34.09
C ARG A 306 27.62 5.93 -33.00
N THR A 307 27.13 5.50 -31.85
CA THR A 307 27.03 6.35 -30.67
C THR A 307 28.35 6.39 -29.91
N GLU A 308 28.58 7.47 -29.16
CA GLU A 308 29.78 7.65 -28.34
C GLU A 308 30.00 6.45 -27.40
N GLY A 309 31.21 5.90 -27.42
CA GLY A 309 31.59 4.74 -26.60
C GLY A 309 31.04 3.38 -27.04
N SER A 310 30.37 3.30 -28.20
CA SER A 310 29.91 2.01 -28.75
C SER A 310 31.09 1.13 -29.18
N LYS A 311 31.09 -0.12 -28.71
CA LYS A 311 32.10 -1.14 -29.04
C LYS A 311 31.43 -2.41 -29.54
N LEU A 312 32.08 -3.10 -30.48
CA LEU A 312 31.61 -4.40 -30.97
C LEU A 312 31.66 -5.43 -29.84
N VAL A 313 30.56 -6.15 -29.63
CA VAL A 313 30.48 -7.27 -28.69
C VAL A 313 30.76 -8.57 -29.42
N ASN A 314 29.93 -8.92 -30.42
CA ASN A 314 30.02 -10.14 -31.23
C ASN A 314 29.21 -10.00 -32.52
N GLN A 315 29.40 -10.90 -33.49
CA GLN A 315 28.50 -11.05 -34.63
C GLN A 315 27.13 -11.58 -34.17
N LEU A 316 26.04 -11.15 -34.82
CA LEU A 316 24.68 -11.58 -34.45
C LEU A 316 24.45 -13.09 -34.64
N SER A 317 25.18 -13.72 -35.57
CA SER A 317 25.12 -15.16 -35.86
C SER A 317 25.35 -16.05 -34.63
N VAL A 318 26.12 -15.58 -33.65
CA VAL A 318 26.37 -16.30 -32.38
C VAL A 318 25.07 -16.62 -31.62
N TYR A 319 24.02 -15.81 -31.82
CA TYR A 319 22.75 -15.92 -31.11
C TYR A 319 21.63 -16.52 -31.96
N GLN A 320 21.95 -17.10 -33.12
CA GLN A 320 20.96 -17.71 -33.99
C GLN A 320 20.26 -18.90 -33.30
N GLY A 321 18.94 -18.98 -33.47
CA GLY A 321 18.10 -20.02 -32.82
C GLY A 321 17.81 -19.78 -31.33
N LYS A 322 18.36 -18.75 -30.71
CA LYS A 322 18.07 -18.39 -29.31
C LYS A 322 16.86 -17.47 -29.20
N ASN A 323 16.08 -17.63 -28.13
CA ASN A 323 15.09 -16.64 -27.73
C ASN A 323 15.82 -15.46 -27.08
N MET A 324 15.60 -14.26 -27.63
CA MET A 324 16.22 -13.04 -27.15
C MET A 324 15.17 -12.25 -26.36
N ARG A 325 15.37 -12.13 -25.05
CA ARG A 325 14.51 -11.30 -24.21
C ARG A 325 14.93 -9.84 -24.39
N ILE A 326 14.04 -9.03 -24.95
CA ILE A 326 14.30 -7.60 -25.18
C ILE A 326 14.01 -6.82 -23.90
N LEU A 327 14.99 -6.03 -23.49
CA LEU A 327 14.96 -5.24 -22.25
C LEU A 327 14.68 -3.76 -22.53
N ARG A 328 15.24 -3.23 -23.62
CA ARG A 328 15.18 -1.81 -23.97
C ARG A 328 15.09 -1.59 -25.47
N GLU A 329 14.51 -0.47 -25.85
CA GLU A 329 14.40 0.05 -27.22
C GLU A 329 15.01 1.45 -27.26
N ALA A 330 15.97 1.67 -28.15
CA ALA A 330 16.59 2.97 -28.36
C ALA A 330 16.53 3.38 -29.83
N LYS A 331 16.23 4.65 -30.09
CA LYS A 331 16.17 5.21 -31.44
C LYS A 331 17.38 6.09 -31.70
N THR A 332 17.96 5.92 -32.88
CA THR A 332 19.02 6.75 -33.45
C THR A 332 18.56 7.25 -34.83
N PRO A 333 19.23 8.25 -35.43
CA PRO A 333 18.92 8.71 -36.78
C PRO A 333 18.91 7.58 -37.82
N ILE A 334 19.74 6.55 -37.64
CA ILE A 334 19.90 5.45 -38.60
C ILE A 334 18.87 4.33 -38.44
N THR A 335 18.50 3.95 -37.21
CA THR A 335 17.54 2.85 -36.94
C THR A 335 17.13 2.82 -35.46
N THR A 336 16.23 1.89 -35.14
CA THR A 336 15.92 1.49 -33.78
C THR A 336 16.79 0.29 -33.39
N TRP A 337 17.19 0.24 -32.13
CA TRP A 337 18.04 -0.78 -31.54
C TRP A 337 17.34 -1.44 -30.37
N TYR A 338 17.48 -2.77 -30.25
CA TYR A 338 17.04 -3.53 -29.09
C TYR A 338 18.21 -3.96 -28.24
N GLN A 339 18.15 -3.63 -26.94
CA GLN A 339 18.99 -4.28 -25.95
C GLN A 339 18.35 -5.61 -25.57
N PHE A 340 19.12 -6.70 -25.60
CA PHE A 340 18.60 -8.01 -25.28
C PHE A 340 19.45 -8.75 -24.24
N SER A 341 18.82 -9.75 -23.64
CA SER A 341 19.43 -10.75 -22.76
C SER A 341 19.12 -12.15 -23.24
N ILE A 342 20.02 -13.08 -22.90
CA ILE A 342 19.88 -14.53 -23.07
C ILE A 342 20.33 -15.16 -21.76
N ASP A 343 19.59 -16.15 -21.25
CA ASP A 343 19.88 -16.86 -20.00
C ASP A 343 20.14 -15.90 -18.81
N GLY A 344 19.29 -14.88 -18.69
CA GLY A 344 19.32 -13.85 -17.65
C GLY A 344 20.41 -12.79 -17.79
N LYS A 345 21.33 -12.93 -18.75
CA LYS A 345 22.49 -12.04 -18.94
C LYS A 345 22.26 -11.05 -20.06
N THR A 346 22.41 -9.76 -19.77
CA THR A 346 22.39 -8.70 -20.79
C THR A 346 23.59 -8.85 -21.72
N ILE A 347 23.33 -8.90 -23.03
CA ILE A 347 24.36 -9.14 -24.04
C ILE A 347 24.78 -7.83 -24.71
N GLY A 348 23.82 -7.06 -25.23
CA GLY A 348 24.11 -5.83 -25.96
C GLY A 348 22.94 -5.36 -26.81
N TRP A 349 23.24 -4.45 -27.74
CA TRP A 349 22.30 -3.78 -28.64
C TRP A 349 22.42 -4.32 -30.06
N VAL A 350 21.29 -4.58 -30.70
CA VAL A 350 21.20 -5.06 -32.09
C VAL A 350 20.13 -4.28 -32.84
N ASP A 351 20.32 -4.11 -34.14
CA ASP A 351 19.34 -3.47 -35.03
C ASP A 351 18.03 -4.28 -35.04
N THR A 352 16.90 -3.61 -34.78
CA THR A 352 15.60 -4.31 -34.71
C THR A 352 15.20 -4.94 -36.04
N ARG A 353 15.71 -4.43 -37.17
CA ARG A 353 15.42 -4.96 -38.52
C ARG A 353 15.99 -6.36 -38.74
N ALA A 354 17.02 -6.73 -37.98
CA ALA A 354 17.64 -8.06 -38.03
C ALA A 354 16.89 -9.11 -37.20
N LEU A 355 15.80 -8.72 -36.54
CA LEU A 355 15.06 -9.55 -35.61
C LEU A 355 13.63 -9.84 -36.09
N ASP A 356 13.14 -11.02 -35.74
CA ASP A 356 11.72 -11.40 -35.83
C ASP A 356 11.11 -11.32 -34.43
N THR A 357 10.30 -10.29 -34.18
CA THR A 357 9.69 -10.04 -32.87
C THR A 357 8.36 -10.77 -32.78
N PHE A 358 8.35 -11.91 -32.09
CA PHE A 358 7.18 -12.79 -31.97
C PHE A 358 6.30 -12.49 -30.74
N TYR A 359 6.80 -11.70 -29.79
CA TYR A 359 5.99 -11.16 -28.69
C TYR A 359 6.43 -9.74 -28.32
N LYS A 360 5.45 -8.85 -28.13
CA LYS A 360 5.60 -7.54 -27.49
C LYS A 360 4.35 -7.26 -26.68
N GLN A 361 4.49 -6.52 -25.58
CA GLN A 361 3.37 -6.22 -24.69
C GLN A 361 2.13 -5.62 -25.40
N SER A 362 2.32 -4.86 -26.47
CA SER A 362 1.22 -4.29 -27.26
C SER A 362 0.36 -5.33 -28.00
N MET A 363 0.77 -6.62 -28.03
CA MET A 363 -0.01 -7.73 -28.60
C MET A 363 -1.05 -8.28 -27.62
N GLU A 364 -0.99 -7.88 -26.35
CA GLU A 364 -1.93 -8.32 -25.33
C GLU A 364 -3.28 -7.64 -25.49
N LYS A 365 -4.34 -8.44 -25.51
CA LYS A 365 -5.73 -7.99 -25.58
C LYS A 365 -6.40 -8.20 -24.23
N ASP A 366 -7.34 -7.34 -23.88
CA ASP A 366 -8.13 -7.51 -22.66
C ASP A 366 -9.04 -8.75 -22.77
N ALA A 367 -9.29 -9.37 -21.62
CA ALA A 367 -10.18 -10.49 -21.45
C ALA A 367 -10.93 -10.35 -20.12
N ASN A 368 -12.09 -10.98 -20.02
CA ASN A 368 -12.82 -11.08 -18.75
C ASN A 368 -13.43 -12.47 -18.66
N LEU A 369 -12.59 -13.45 -18.31
CA LEU A 369 -12.98 -14.86 -18.31
C LEU A 369 -12.75 -15.45 -16.93
N THR A 370 -13.64 -16.38 -16.56
CA THR A 370 -13.38 -17.31 -15.45
C THR A 370 -12.87 -18.63 -16.02
N ARG A 371 -11.81 -19.16 -15.42
CA ARG A 371 -11.16 -20.40 -15.81
C ARG A 371 -10.72 -21.20 -14.58
N TYR A 372 -10.48 -22.49 -14.80
CA TYR A 372 -9.96 -23.42 -13.81
C TYR A 372 -8.83 -24.22 -14.43
N VAL A 373 -7.92 -24.73 -13.59
CA VAL A 373 -6.85 -25.60 -14.06
C VAL A 373 -7.46 -26.90 -14.59
N ALA A 374 -7.13 -27.30 -15.81
CA ALA A 374 -7.58 -28.57 -16.35
C ALA A 374 -6.93 -29.74 -15.56
N SER A 375 -7.73 -30.76 -15.21
CA SER A 375 -7.31 -31.84 -14.30
C SER A 375 -6.08 -32.61 -14.81
N ASN A 376 -5.97 -32.79 -16.14
CA ASN A 376 -4.85 -33.44 -16.82
C ASN A 376 -3.67 -32.51 -17.12
N LYS A 377 -3.68 -31.26 -16.63
CA LYS A 377 -2.68 -30.21 -16.94
C LYS A 377 -2.03 -29.59 -15.69
N THR A 378 -2.14 -30.23 -14.54
CA THR A 378 -1.61 -29.71 -13.28
C THR A 378 -0.08 -29.56 -13.25
N GLY A 379 0.66 -30.36 -14.03
CA GLY A 379 2.12 -30.25 -14.17
C GLY A 379 2.60 -29.11 -15.10
N GLU A 380 1.68 -28.43 -15.79
CA GLU A 380 2.03 -27.39 -16.76
C GLU A 380 2.51 -26.11 -16.08
N ALA A 381 3.37 -25.36 -16.77
CA ALA A 381 3.98 -24.16 -16.21
C ALA A 381 3.14 -22.88 -16.40
N TYR A 382 3.44 -21.88 -15.58
CA TYR A 382 3.08 -20.49 -15.83
C TYR A 382 4.33 -19.59 -15.80
N TYR A 383 4.25 -18.50 -16.54
CA TYR A 383 5.40 -17.66 -16.90
C TYR A 383 5.11 -16.18 -16.65
N LYS A 384 6.14 -15.34 -16.51
CA LYS A 384 5.98 -13.88 -16.35
C LYS A 384 5.37 -13.21 -17.58
N VAL A 385 5.64 -13.77 -18.76
CA VAL A 385 5.18 -13.34 -20.09
C VAL A 385 4.73 -14.56 -20.89
N PRO A 386 3.92 -14.44 -21.95
CA PRO A 386 3.42 -15.58 -22.73
C PRO A 386 4.48 -16.21 -23.66
N VAL A 387 5.63 -16.58 -23.10
CA VAL A 387 6.76 -17.20 -23.81
C VAL A 387 7.31 -18.34 -22.94
N VAL A 388 7.60 -19.49 -23.56
CA VAL A 388 8.28 -20.60 -22.89
C VAL A 388 9.76 -20.30 -22.85
N ASP A 389 10.22 -19.85 -21.69
CA ASP A 389 11.62 -19.53 -21.43
C ASP A 389 11.93 -19.77 -19.95
N ALA A 390 13.12 -20.30 -19.66
CA ALA A 390 13.50 -20.69 -18.31
C ALA A 390 13.59 -19.48 -17.37
N ASP A 391 14.02 -18.32 -17.87
CA ASP A 391 14.22 -17.11 -17.07
C ASP A 391 12.91 -16.47 -16.61
N VAL A 392 11.81 -16.80 -17.28
CA VAL A 392 10.48 -16.26 -16.96
C VAL A 392 9.51 -17.33 -16.45
N LYS A 393 9.94 -18.58 -16.28
CA LYS A 393 9.13 -19.62 -15.66
C LYS A 393 9.05 -19.38 -14.15
N TRP A 394 7.84 -19.22 -13.62
CA TRP A 394 7.62 -18.93 -12.21
C TRP A 394 7.13 -20.13 -11.39
N GLY A 395 6.57 -21.15 -12.04
CA GLY A 395 6.10 -22.34 -11.35
C GLY A 395 5.18 -23.21 -12.20
N THR A 396 4.44 -24.11 -11.54
CA THR A 396 3.44 -24.99 -12.14
C THR A 396 2.03 -24.58 -11.74
N ILE A 397 1.09 -24.63 -12.68
CA ILE A 397 -0.29 -24.17 -12.48
C ILE A 397 -1.09 -25.07 -11.52
N GLY A 398 -0.64 -26.30 -11.27
CA GLY A 398 -1.28 -27.25 -10.34
C GLY A 398 -1.44 -26.76 -8.90
N THR A 399 -0.61 -25.82 -8.45
CA THR A 399 -0.76 -25.15 -7.14
C THR A 399 -2.12 -24.45 -7.00
N TYR A 400 -2.74 -24.08 -8.13
CA TYR A 400 -4.02 -23.37 -8.18
C TYR A 400 -5.20 -24.27 -8.61
N LYS A 401 -5.05 -25.60 -8.57
CA LYS A 401 -6.09 -26.55 -9.01
C LYS A 401 -7.42 -26.45 -8.25
N SER A 402 -7.37 -25.92 -7.03
CA SER A 402 -8.53 -25.74 -6.15
C SER A 402 -9.00 -24.28 -6.06
N GLU A 403 -8.46 -23.42 -6.92
CA GLU A 403 -8.77 -21.99 -6.96
C GLU A 403 -9.55 -21.63 -8.24
N LYS A 404 -10.42 -20.63 -8.13
CA LYS A 404 -11.03 -19.98 -9.29
C LYS A 404 -10.06 -18.96 -9.86
N LEU A 405 -9.77 -19.06 -11.15
CA LEU A 405 -8.87 -18.14 -11.84
C LEU A 405 -9.66 -17.15 -12.67
N THR A 406 -9.26 -15.88 -12.61
CA THR A 406 -9.72 -14.85 -13.54
C THR A 406 -8.65 -14.60 -14.60
N VAL A 407 -9.10 -14.40 -15.83
CA VAL A 407 -8.24 -14.02 -16.95
C VAL A 407 -8.57 -12.59 -17.31
N ASP A 408 -7.58 -11.72 -17.20
CA ASP A 408 -7.73 -10.30 -17.49
C ASP A 408 -7.08 -9.87 -18.81
N LYS A 409 -6.15 -10.67 -19.33
CA LYS A 409 -5.57 -10.49 -20.67
C LYS A 409 -5.35 -11.82 -21.39
N GLN A 410 -5.29 -11.74 -22.70
CA GLN A 410 -4.93 -12.84 -23.59
C GLN A 410 -3.96 -12.37 -24.69
N ALA A 411 -3.15 -13.28 -25.20
CA ALA A 411 -2.23 -13.00 -26.30
C ALA A 411 -2.05 -14.26 -27.14
N THR A 412 -1.99 -14.11 -28.46
CA THR A 412 -1.58 -15.20 -29.35
C THR A 412 -0.11 -15.02 -29.67
N VAL A 413 0.71 -15.96 -29.22
CA VAL A 413 2.16 -15.95 -29.40
C VAL A 413 2.55 -17.26 -30.06
N GLU A 414 3.20 -17.17 -31.22
CA GLU A 414 3.60 -18.34 -32.02
C GLU A 414 2.44 -19.31 -32.31
N GLY A 415 1.27 -18.76 -32.65
CA GLY A 415 0.06 -19.55 -32.95
C GLY A 415 -0.62 -20.19 -31.74
N GLN A 416 -0.09 -20.00 -30.52
CA GLN A 416 -0.70 -20.51 -29.29
C GLN A 416 -1.41 -19.38 -28.55
N LEU A 417 -2.63 -19.64 -28.06
CA LEU A 417 -3.35 -18.72 -27.21
C LEU A 417 -2.87 -18.85 -25.76
N TRP A 418 -2.54 -17.71 -25.16
CA TRP A 418 -2.11 -17.60 -23.78
C TRP A 418 -3.08 -16.73 -22.98
N TYR A 419 -3.25 -17.07 -21.71
CA TYR A 419 -4.06 -16.33 -20.76
C TYR A 419 -3.21 -15.81 -19.61
N ARG A 420 -3.40 -14.53 -19.29
CA ARG A 420 -2.88 -13.90 -18.10
C ARG A 420 -3.85 -14.17 -16.95
N VAL A 421 -3.41 -14.96 -15.98
CA VAL A 421 -4.25 -15.47 -14.90
C VAL A 421 -3.99 -14.77 -13.58
N LYS A 422 -5.07 -14.62 -12.80
CA LYS A 422 -5.08 -14.13 -11.42
C LYS A 422 -5.85 -15.08 -10.52
N ALA A 423 -5.41 -15.22 -9.27
CA ALA A 423 -6.22 -15.80 -8.19
C ALA A 423 -6.68 -14.67 -7.27
N GLY A 424 -7.97 -14.37 -7.28
CA GLY A 424 -8.50 -13.14 -6.69
C GLY A 424 -7.86 -11.91 -7.35
N SER A 425 -7.19 -11.06 -6.56
CA SER A 425 -6.44 -9.90 -7.04
C SER A 425 -4.97 -10.19 -7.39
N THR A 426 -4.46 -11.38 -7.04
CA THR A 426 -3.05 -11.71 -7.15
C THR A 426 -2.71 -12.13 -8.57
N PHE A 427 -1.78 -11.42 -9.21
CA PHE A 427 -1.20 -11.82 -10.48
C PHE A 427 -0.39 -13.10 -10.32
N ILE A 428 -0.75 -14.13 -11.09
CA ILE A 428 -0.03 -15.41 -11.09
C ILE A 428 0.98 -15.44 -12.23
N GLY A 429 0.54 -15.14 -13.46
CA GLY A 429 1.39 -15.26 -14.65
C GLY A 429 0.58 -15.53 -15.91
N TRP A 430 1.27 -15.94 -16.96
CA TRP A 430 0.75 -16.38 -18.24
C TRP A 430 0.86 -17.89 -18.35
N THR A 431 -0.23 -18.55 -18.77
CA THR A 431 -0.21 -19.97 -19.13
C THR A 431 -0.96 -20.18 -20.43
N LYS A 432 -0.71 -21.28 -21.13
CA LYS A 432 -1.42 -21.61 -22.36
C LYS A 432 -2.91 -21.80 -22.04
N ALA A 433 -3.78 -21.29 -22.90
CA ALA A 433 -5.23 -21.39 -22.73
C ALA A 433 -5.70 -22.85 -22.61
N SER A 434 -5.03 -23.78 -23.31
CA SER A 434 -5.28 -25.23 -23.26
C SER A 434 -4.94 -25.89 -21.93
N ASN A 435 -4.22 -25.21 -21.03
CA ASN A 435 -3.96 -25.69 -19.67
C ASN A 435 -5.15 -25.44 -18.73
N LEU A 436 -6.13 -24.66 -19.19
CA LEU A 436 -7.28 -24.25 -18.42
C LEU A 436 -8.58 -24.75 -19.06
N THR A 437 -9.65 -24.80 -18.26
CA THR A 437 -11.01 -25.14 -18.68
C THR A 437 -12.01 -24.10 -18.19
N ALA A 438 -13.13 -23.96 -18.90
CA ALA A 438 -14.28 -23.16 -18.46
C ALA A 438 -15.18 -23.95 -17.50
N THR A 439 -15.10 -25.28 -17.50
CA THR A 439 -15.92 -26.15 -16.64
C THR A 439 -15.39 -26.10 -15.21
N SER A 440 -16.26 -25.72 -14.28
CA SER A 440 -15.93 -25.76 -12.85
C SER A 440 -15.64 -27.20 -12.42
N PRO A 441 -14.49 -27.47 -11.77
CA PRO A 441 -14.24 -28.76 -11.11
C PRO A 441 -14.97 -28.87 -9.76
N PHE A 442 -15.62 -27.78 -9.31
CA PHE A 442 -16.27 -27.69 -8.01
C PHE A 442 -17.75 -28.05 -8.09
N ASP A 443 -18.21 -28.75 -7.06
CA ASP A 443 -19.61 -29.08 -6.86
C ASP A 443 -20.40 -27.82 -6.51
N LYS A 444 -21.61 -27.68 -7.09
CA LYS A 444 -22.52 -26.58 -6.77
C LYS A 444 -23.21 -26.84 -5.43
N ILE A 445 -23.36 -25.81 -4.61
CA ILE A 445 -24.24 -25.86 -3.44
C ILE A 445 -25.68 -25.66 -3.92
N GLU A 446 -26.51 -26.69 -3.79
CA GLU A 446 -27.92 -26.68 -4.20
C GLU A 446 -28.77 -25.82 -3.26
N TYR A 447 -28.54 -25.95 -1.96
CA TYR A 447 -29.08 -25.06 -0.93
C TYR A 447 -28.14 -24.98 0.27
N ASP A 448 -28.28 -23.92 1.07
CA ASP A 448 -27.65 -23.74 2.37
C ASP A 448 -28.62 -22.97 3.29
N LYS A 449 -29.05 -23.61 4.39
CA LYS A 449 -30.05 -23.08 5.32
C LYS A 449 -29.60 -23.20 6.77
N GLY A 450 -30.05 -22.27 7.61
CA GLY A 450 -29.88 -22.37 9.07
C GLY A 450 -30.74 -23.49 9.66
N VAL A 451 -30.19 -24.24 10.61
CA VAL A 451 -30.90 -25.31 11.32
C VAL A 451 -30.57 -25.28 12.81
N THR A 452 -31.42 -25.92 13.62
CA THR A 452 -31.14 -26.20 15.03
C THR A 452 -31.18 -27.70 15.23
N ALA A 453 -30.00 -28.28 15.40
CA ALA A 453 -29.81 -29.71 15.64
C ALA A 453 -28.55 -29.96 16.46
N TYR A 454 -28.44 -31.16 17.02
CA TYR A 454 -27.25 -31.65 17.71
C TYR A 454 -26.92 -33.06 17.21
N ALA A 455 -25.63 -33.31 17.04
CA ALA A 455 -25.12 -34.59 16.59
C ALA A 455 -23.83 -34.97 17.32
N ARG A 456 -23.45 -36.24 17.20
CA ARG A 456 -22.13 -36.76 17.59
C ARG A 456 -21.49 -37.48 16.41
N VAL A 457 -20.17 -37.64 16.46
CA VAL A 457 -19.45 -38.44 15.47
C VAL A 457 -19.92 -39.89 15.56
N LYS A 458 -20.44 -40.42 14.45
CA LYS A 458 -20.81 -41.85 14.28
C LYS A 458 -19.65 -42.65 13.70
N THR A 459 -19.05 -42.14 12.61
CA THR A 459 -17.96 -42.82 11.89
C THR A 459 -16.84 -41.84 11.60
N ALA A 460 -15.74 -41.91 12.36
CA ALA A 460 -14.59 -41.03 12.18
C ALA A 460 -13.66 -41.41 11.01
N PRO A 461 -13.30 -42.70 10.78
CA PRO A 461 -12.36 -43.07 9.72
C PRO A 461 -12.85 -42.64 8.33
N GLY A 462 -11.95 -42.07 7.53
CA GLY A 462 -12.25 -41.59 6.17
C GLY A 462 -13.05 -40.28 6.08
N ASN A 463 -13.41 -39.66 7.20
CA ASN A 463 -14.19 -38.43 7.24
C ASN A 463 -13.37 -37.25 7.77
N ALA A 464 -13.60 -36.09 7.18
CA ALA A 464 -12.87 -34.87 7.47
C ALA A 464 -13.81 -33.67 7.63
N VAL A 465 -13.31 -32.64 8.30
CA VAL A 465 -13.97 -31.36 8.50
C VAL A 465 -13.35 -30.33 7.57
N TRP A 466 -14.20 -29.54 6.93
CA TRP A 466 -13.83 -28.62 5.87
C TRP A 466 -14.31 -27.20 6.15
N THR A 467 -13.65 -26.18 5.61
CA THR A 467 -14.07 -24.77 5.78
C THR A 467 -15.41 -24.47 5.08
N LYS A 468 -15.72 -25.23 4.04
CA LYS A 468 -16.98 -25.26 3.27
C LYS A 468 -17.29 -26.72 2.91
N PRO A 469 -18.51 -27.09 2.48
CA PRO A 469 -18.79 -28.42 1.95
C PRO A 469 -17.68 -28.94 1.02
N TYR A 470 -17.26 -30.19 1.18
CA TYR A 470 -16.14 -30.75 0.39
C TYR A 470 -16.39 -30.60 -1.11
N ARG A 471 -15.31 -30.41 -1.88
CA ARG A 471 -15.31 -30.16 -3.34
C ARG A 471 -16.05 -28.92 -3.82
N THR A 472 -16.50 -28.04 -2.92
CA THR A 472 -17.00 -26.71 -3.32
C THR A 472 -15.87 -25.69 -3.42
N GLU A 473 -16.12 -24.60 -4.15
CA GLU A 473 -15.13 -23.55 -4.42
C GLU A 473 -14.54 -22.95 -3.13
N GLY A 474 -13.21 -23.04 -2.99
CA GLY A 474 -12.46 -22.55 -1.83
C GLY A 474 -12.58 -23.42 -0.57
N SER A 475 -13.13 -24.64 -0.67
CA SER A 475 -13.14 -25.59 0.44
C SER A 475 -11.71 -26.06 0.77
N LYS A 476 -11.33 -25.96 2.04
CA LYS A 476 -10.02 -26.36 2.57
C LYS A 476 -10.22 -27.31 3.75
N LEU A 477 -9.30 -28.26 3.90
CA LEU A 477 -9.29 -29.19 5.03
C LEU A 477 -9.04 -28.39 6.31
N VAL A 478 -9.90 -28.58 7.32
CA VAL A 478 -9.72 -28.02 8.66
C VAL A 478 -9.00 -29.05 9.54
N ASN A 479 -9.58 -30.25 9.68
CA ASN A 479 -8.99 -31.34 10.44
C ASN A 479 -9.67 -32.69 10.09
N GLN A 480 -9.12 -33.80 10.54
CA GLN A 480 -9.81 -35.09 10.52
C GLN A 480 -10.98 -35.09 11.51
N LEU A 481 -12.07 -35.79 11.19
CA LEU A 481 -13.27 -35.82 12.03
C LEU A 481 -13.02 -36.49 13.39
N SER A 482 -12.05 -37.41 13.47
CA SER A 482 -11.66 -38.13 14.69
C SER A 482 -11.28 -37.20 15.86
N VAL A 483 -10.79 -36.00 15.58
CA VAL A 483 -10.45 -35.00 16.61
C VAL A 483 -11.65 -34.57 17.45
N TYR A 484 -12.86 -34.71 16.92
CA TYR A 484 -14.11 -34.30 17.56
C TYR A 484 -14.92 -35.47 18.12
N GLN A 485 -14.34 -36.67 18.18
CA GLN A 485 -15.01 -37.85 18.70
C GLN A 485 -15.41 -37.68 20.17
N GLY A 486 -16.63 -38.10 20.52
CA GLY A 486 -17.18 -37.97 21.88
C GLY A 486 -17.67 -36.57 22.25
N LYS A 487 -17.53 -35.56 21.37
CA LYS A 487 -18.04 -34.20 21.60
C LYS A 487 -19.46 -34.03 21.06
N ASN A 488 -20.28 -33.27 21.78
CA ASN A 488 -21.56 -32.79 21.28
C ASN A 488 -21.31 -31.69 20.25
N MET A 489 -21.84 -31.89 19.04
CA MET A 489 -21.68 -30.97 17.92
C MET A 489 -22.99 -30.22 17.73
N ARG A 490 -22.99 -28.91 18.04
CA ARG A 490 -24.15 -28.06 17.76
C ARG A 490 -24.19 -27.74 16.29
N ILE A 491 -25.23 -28.20 15.60
CA ILE A 491 -25.40 -27.98 14.16
C ILE A 491 -26.08 -26.64 13.94
N LEU A 492 -25.47 -25.83 13.09
CA LEU A 492 -25.88 -24.45 12.80
C LEU A 492 -26.50 -24.30 11.42
N ARG A 493 -25.99 -25.06 10.45
CA ARG A 493 -26.41 -24.99 9.04
C ARG A 493 -26.39 -26.36 8.38
N GLU A 494 -27.24 -26.50 7.37
CA GLU A 494 -27.33 -27.65 6.49
C GLU A 494 -27.18 -27.19 5.05
N ALA A 495 -26.25 -27.80 4.31
CA ALA A 495 -26.03 -27.51 2.90
C ALA A 495 -26.04 -28.78 2.06
N LYS A 496 -26.69 -28.73 0.89
CA LYS A 496 -26.75 -29.85 -0.06
C LYS A 496 -25.83 -29.61 -1.24
N THR A 497 -25.12 -30.65 -1.61
CA THR A 497 -24.29 -30.75 -2.82
C THR A 497 -24.73 -32.00 -3.61
N PRO A 498 -24.35 -32.12 -4.89
CA PRO A 498 -24.60 -33.33 -5.68
C PRO A 498 -24.12 -34.62 -5.02
N ILE A 499 -23.05 -34.56 -4.22
CA ILE A 499 -22.47 -35.76 -3.59
C ILE A 499 -23.12 -36.15 -2.26
N THR A 500 -23.53 -35.18 -1.42
CA THR A 500 -24.13 -35.43 -0.09
C THR A 500 -24.69 -34.13 0.53
N THR A 501 -25.28 -34.26 1.72
CA THR A 501 -25.62 -33.16 2.62
C THR A 501 -24.49 -32.96 3.63
N TRP A 502 -24.24 -31.71 3.99
CA TRP A 502 -23.18 -31.27 4.91
C TRP A 502 -23.78 -30.50 6.09
N TYR A 503 -23.25 -30.73 7.28
CA TYR A 503 -23.57 -29.95 8.48
C TYR A 503 -22.42 -29.04 8.87
N GLN A 504 -22.73 -27.75 9.02
CA GLN A 504 -21.85 -26.82 9.73
C GLN A 504 -22.08 -26.98 11.23
N PHE A 505 -21.02 -27.17 12.00
CA PHE A 505 -21.13 -27.35 13.44
C PHE A 505 -20.22 -26.44 14.24
N SER A 506 -20.59 -26.24 15.50
CA SER A 506 -19.78 -25.62 16.54
C SER A 506 -19.59 -26.52 17.74
N ILE A 507 -18.49 -26.30 18.45
CA ILE A 507 -18.19 -26.90 19.77
C ILE A 507 -17.70 -25.75 20.66
N ASP A 508 -18.17 -25.69 21.90
CA ASP A 508 -17.81 -24.66 22.89
C ASP A 508 -17.97 -23.22 22.34
N GLY A 509 -19.09 -22.99 21.64
CA GLY A 509 -19.47 -21.71 21.04
C GLY A 509 -18.73 -21.34 19.75
N LYS A 510 -17.72 -22.12 19.34
CA LYS A 510 -16.87 -21.81 18.18
C LYS A 510 -17.27 -22.63 16.95
N VAL A 511 -17.51 -21.95 15.83
CA VAL A 511 -17.76 -22.60 14.54
C VAL A 511 -16.49 -23.31 14.07
N ILE A 512 -16.58 -24.61 13.83
CA ILE A 512 -15.43 -25.44 13.45
C ILE A 512 -15.36 -25.62 11.93
N GLY A 513 -16.46 -26.04 11.30
CA GLY A 513 -16.48 -26.30 9.86
C GLY A 513 -17.66 -27.17 9.46
N TRP A 514 -17.54 -27.74 8.26
CA TRP A 514 -18.54 -28.57 7.59
C TRP A 514 -18.11 -30.02 7.55
N VAL A 515 -19.05 -30.92 7.84
CA VAL A 515 -18.84 -32.37 7.84
C VAL A 515 -20.00 -33.08 7.14
N ASP A 516 -19.72 -34.22 6.51
CA ASP A 516 -20.73 -35.06 5.87
C ASP A 516 -21.73 -35.56 6.91
N THR A 517 -23.03 -35.36 6.68
CA THR A 517 -24.06 -35.77 7.64
C THR A 517 -24.10 -37.28 7.86
N ARG A 518 -23.65 -38.08 6.88
CA ARG A 518 -23.59 -39.56 6.98
C ARG A 518 -22.60 -40.05 8.03
N ALA A 519 -21.60 -39.23 8.37
CA ALA A 519 -20.60 -39.52 9.40
C ALA A 519 -21.09 -39.21 10.83
N LEU A 520 -22.30 -38.68 10.97
CA LEU A 520 -22.86 -38.19 12.22
C LEU A 520 -24.07 -39.02 12.68
N ASP A 521 -24.23 -39.10 13.99
CA ASP A 521 -25.44 -39.55 14.66
C ASP A 521 -26.19 -38.32 15.19
N THR A 522 -27.28 -37.94 14.50
CA THR A 522 -28.08 -36.76 14.86
C THR A 522 -29.15 -37.15 15.87
N PHE A 523 -28.89 -36.84 17.14
CA PHE A 523 -29.76 -37.24 18.26
C PHE A 523 -30.81 -36.18 18.64
N TYR A 524 -30.67 -34.94 18.14
CA TYR A 524 -31.71 -33.93 18.22
C TYR A 524 -31.78 -33.09 16.94
N LYS A 525 -32.98 -32.82 16.48
CA LYS A 525 -33.30 -31.81 15.46
C LYS A 525 -34.65 -31.20 15.79
N GLN A 526 -34.87 -29.94 15.43
CA GLN A 526 -36.11 -29.22 15.77
C GLN A 526 -37.39 -29.94 15.31
N SER A 527 -37.36 -30.72 14.23
CA SER A 527 -38.52 -31.51 13.79
C SER A 527 -38.89 -32.69 14.69
N MET A 528 -38.11 -32.97 15.73
CA MET A 528 -38.45 -33.93 16.79
C MET A 528 -39.35 -33.32 17.88
N GLU A 529 -39.53 -32.00 17.88
CA GLU A 529 -40.39 -31.31 18.85
C GLU A 529 -41.87 -31.55 18.53
N GLN A 530 -42.64 -31.91 19.56
CA GLN A 530 -44.08 -32.12 19.47
C GLN A 530 -44.80 -31.04 20.26
N SER A 531 -45.82 -30.43 19.64
CA SER A 531 -46.69 -29.47 20.32
C SER A 531 -47.44 -30.14 21.45
N THR A 532 -47.55 -29.45 22.60
CA THR A 532 -48.35 -29.92 23.73
C THR A 532 -48.91 -28.71 24.48
N ASN A 533 -49.81 -28.94 25.43
CA ASN A 533 -50.34 -27.91 26.29
C ASN A 533 -50.57 -28.48 27.68
N LEU A 534 -49.55 -28.36 28.53
CA LEU A 534 -49.58 -28.92 29.88
C LEU A 534 -49.31 -27.83 30.91
N THR A 535 -49.97 -27.93 32.06
CA THR A 535 -49.62 -27.15 33.25
C THR A 535 -48.65 -27.95 34.11
N ARG A 536 -47.57 -27.31 34.54
CA ARG A 536 -46.52 -27.90 35.39
C ARG A 536 -46.01 -26.90 36.42
N TYR A 537 -45.38 -27.42 37.47
CA TYR A 537 -44.68 -26.66 38.50
C TYR A 537 -43.27 -27.22 38.68
N VAL A 538 -42.32 -26.40 39.13
CA VAL A 538 -40.97 -26.88 39.47
C VAL A 538 -41.06 -27.81 40.69
N THR A 539 -40.50 -29.02 40.58
CA THR A 539 -40.46 -29.97 41.69
C THR A 539 -39.59 -29.40 42.83
N ALA A 540 -40.07 -29.49 44.08
CA ALA A 540 -39.52 -28.73 45.22
C ALA A 540 -38.01 -28.96 45.48
N ASN A 541 -37.50 -30.17 45.21
CA ASN A 541 -36.08 -30.54 45.35
C ASN A 541 -35.27 -30.41 44.05
N LYS A 542 -35.86 -29.84 42.99
CA LYS A 542 -35.26 -29.70 41.64
C LYS A 542 -35.08 -28.24 41.22
N THR A 543 -35.16 -27.30 42.14
CA THR A 543 -35.00 -25.87 41.86
C THR A 543 -33.60 -25.50 41.36
N GLY A 544 -32.57 -26.26 41.75
CA GLY A 544 -31.19 -26.05 41.27
C GLY A 544 -30.93 -26.58 39.85
N GLU A 545 -31.88 -27.32 39.26
CA GLU A 545 -31.71 -27.92 37.95
C GLU A 545 -31.74 -26.87 36.84
N ALA A 546 -31.03 -27.15 35.75
CA ALA A 546 -30.87 -26.21 34.65
C ALA A 546 -32.05 -26.21 33.68
N TYR A 547 -32.18 -25.10 32.96
CA TYR A 547 -32.94 -25.04 31.71
C TYR A 547 -32.05 -24.50 30.58
N TYR A 548 -32.37 -24.93 29.36
CA TYR A 548 -31.53 -24.81 28.18
C TYR A 548 -32.31 -24.21 27.00
N LYS A 549 -31.61 -23.66 26.01
CA LYS A 549 -32.25 -23.13 24.79
C LYS A 549 -32.91 -24.22 23.93
N VAL A 550 -32.39 -25.44 24.01
CA VAL A 550 -32.83 -26.65 23.28
C VAL A 550 -32.82 -27.84 24.25
N PRO A 551 -33.49 -28.96 23.97
CA PRO A 551 -33.54 -30.14 24.84
C PRO A 551 -32.24 -30.95 24.85
N VAL A 552 -31.10 -30.30 25.07
CA VAL A 552 -29.77 -30.89 25.15
C VAL A 552 -29.01 -30.24 26.31
N ALA A 553 -28.43 -31.06 27.20
CA ALA A 553 -27.62 -30.58 28.31
C ALA A 553 -26.21 -30.20 27.82
N ASP A 554 -26.05 -28.95 27.41
CA ASP A 554 -24.80 -28.41 26.89
C ASP A 554 -24.57 -26.99 27.44
N SER A 555 -23.33 -26.68 27.80
CA SER A 555 -22.97 -25.42 28.47
C SER A 555 -23.28 -24.20 27.62
N ASP A 556 -23.16 -24.29 26.29
CA ASP A 556 -23.35 -23.17 25.38
C ASP A 556 -24.82 -22.74 25.26
N VAL A 557 -25.72 -23.65 25.64
CA VAL A 557 -27.17 -23.44 25.57
C VAL A 557 -27.82 -23.42 26.94
N LYS A 558 -27.06 -23.52 28.04
CA LYS A 558 -27.58 -23.37 29.39
C LYS A 558 -27.92 -21.90 29.66
N TRP A 559 -29.18 -21.62 30.00
CA TRP A 559 -29.64 -20.25 30.24
C TRP A 559 -29.83 -19.91 31.72
N GLY A 560 -29.97 -20.90 32.59
CA GLY A 560 -30.11 -20.65 34.03
C GLY A 560 -30.51 -21.90 34.80
N THR A 561 -31.08 -21.68 35.98
CA THR A 561 -31.65 -22.72 36.85
C THR A 561 -33.12 -22.44 37.14
N LEU A 562 -33.87 -23.47 37.52
CA LEU A 562 -35.30 -23.38 37.80
C LEU A 562 -35.65 -22.62 39.09
N ALA A 563 -34.65 -22.11 39.84
CA ALA A 563 -34.84 -21.52 41.15
C ALA A 563 -35.76 -20.29 41.14
N THR A 564 -35.64 -19.43 40.13
CA THR A 564 -36.48 -18.23 39.97
C THR A 564 -37.95 -18.57 39.72
N TYR A 565 -38.23 -19.75 39.15
CA TYR A 565 -39.57 -20.21 38.81
C TYR A 565 -40.19 -21.11 39.88
N LYS A 566 -39.57 -21.16 41.07
CA LYS A 566 -40.12 -21.89 42.22
C LYS A 566 -41.50 -21.32 42.55
N ASN A 567 -42.47 -22.22 42.68
CA ASN A 567 -43.88 -21.90 42.93
C ASN A 567 -44.61 -21.16 41.81
N GLU A 568 -43.99 -20.96 40.64
CA GLU A 568 -44.69 -20.39 39.50
C GLU A 568 -45.44 -21.46 38.71
N LYS A 569 -46.60 -21.09 38.17
CA LYS A 569 -47.35 -21.93 37.23
C LYS A 569 -46.69 -21.83 35.86
N LEU A 570 -46.19 -22.95 35.36
CA LEU A 570 -45.54 -23.04 34.06
C LEU A 570 -46.45 -23.70 33.03
N THR A 571 -46.45 -23.16 31.81
CA THR A 571 -47.05 -23.79 30.65
C THR A 571 -45.96 -24.52 29.87
N VAL A 572 -46.22 -25.79 29.55
CA VAL A 572 -45.41 -26.55 28.60
C VAL A 572 -46.11 -26.50 27.25
N ASP A 573 -45.46 -25.87 26.27
CA ASP A 573 -46.01 -25.69 24.93
C ASP A 573 -45.40 -26.68 23.91
N SER A 574 -44.33 -27.37 24.27
CA SER A 574 -43.72 -28.42 23.44
C SER A 574 -42.98 -29.44 24.29
N GLN A 575 -42.82 -30.65 23.75
CA GLN A 575 -42.05 -31.73 24.33
C GLN A 575 -41.17 -32.42 23.29
N ALA A 576 -40.08 -33.04 23.71
CA ALA A 576 -39.20 -33.81 22.84
C ALA A 576 -38.51 -34.92 23.64
N THR A 577 -38.37 -36.10 23.05
CA THR A 577 -37.55 -37.18 23.62
C THR A 577 -36.19 -37.15 22.94
N VAL A 578 -35.14 -36.84 23.71
CA VAL A 578 -33.76 -36.73 23.24
C VAL A 578 -32.92 -37.69 24.06
N GLU A 579 -32.22 -38.61 23.38
CA GLU A 579 -31.41 -39.64 24.03
C GLU A 579 -32.18 -40.45 25.10
N GLY A 580 -33.45 -40.76 24.84
CA GLY A 580 -34.32 -41.49 25.77
C GLY A 580 -34.85 -40.67 26.96
N GLN A 581 -34.49 -39.38 27.07
CA GLN A 581 -34.98 -38.48 28.11
C GLN A 581 -36.09 -37.59 27.57
N LEU A 582 -37.20 -37.47 28.30
CA LEU A 582 -38.29 -36.55 27.95
C LEU A 582 -37.95 -35.14 28.45
N TRP A 583 -38.04 -34.17 27.55
CA TRP A 583 -37.84 -32.76 27.83
C TRP A 583 -39.12 -31.97 27.58
N TYR A 584 -39.32 -30.93 28.38
CA TYR A 584 -40.42 -29.99 28.26
C TYR A 584 -39.90 -28.58 27.96
N ARG A 585 -40.51 -27.96 26.96
CA ARG A 585 -40.34 -26.54 26.66
C ARG A 585 -41.28 -25.73 27.53
N VAL A 586 -40.72 -25.02 28.49
CA VAL A 586 -41.45 -24.28 29.52
C VAL A 586 -41.52 -22.79 29.21
N ARG A 587 -42.67 -22.21 29.57
CA ARG A 587 -42.97 -20.78 29.45
C ARG A 587 -43.78 -20.33 30.66
N THR A 588 -43.66 -19.04 31.00
CA THR A 588 -44.71 -18.35 31.78
C THR A 588 -45.86 -17.97 30.84
N SER A 589 -46.87 -17.27 31.35
CA SER A 589 -47.96 -16.74 30.52
C SER A 589 -47.46 -15.83 29.38
N THR A 590 -46.29 -15.19 29.52
CA THR A 590 -45.78 -14.21 28.56
C THR A 590 -44.35 -14.50 28.08
N THR A 591 -43.57 -15.32 28.79
CA THR A 591 -42.12 -15.42 28.57
C THR A 591 -41.69 -16.84 28.22
N PHE A 592 -40.87 -16.98 27.18
CA PHE A 592 -40.15 -18.22 26.89
C PHE A 592 -39.06 -18.41 27.94
N ILE A 593 -39.06 -19.55 28.64
CA ILE A 593 -38.02 -19.86 29.62
C ILE A 593 -36.94 -20.73 28.98
N GLY A 594 -37.31 -21.88 28.42
CA GLY A 594 -36.36 -22.83 27.84
C GLY A 594 -36.85 -24.26 27.91
N TRP A 595 -35.94 -25.20 27.75
CA TRP A 595 -36.15 -26.64 27.86
C TRP A 595 -35.56 -27.16 29.16
N THR A 596 -36.32 -27.95 29.90
CA THR A 596 -35.82 -28.70 31.07
C THR A 596 -36.33 -30.13 31.01
N LYS A 597 -35.67 -31.05 31.71
CA LYS A 597 -36.12 -32.45 31.75
C LYS A 597 -37.49 -32.53 32.40
N ALA A 598 -38.34 -33.43 31.91
CA ALA A 598 -39.68 -33.61 32.42
C ALA A 598 -39.72 -33.97 33.91
N GLU A 599 -38.72 -34.75 34.38
CA GLU A 599 -38.56 -35.14 35.80
C GLU A 599 -38.31 -33.95 36.75
N ASN A 600 -37.88 -32.79 36.23
CA ASN A 600 -37.66 -31.60 37.04
C ASN A 600 -38.98 -30.88 37.38
N LEU A 601 -40.08 -31.30 36.75
CA LEU A 601 -41.39 -30.69 36.90
C LEU A 601 -42.40 -31.70 37.48
N THR A 602 -43.43 -31.18 38.13
CA THR A 602 -44.54 -31.95 38.70
C THR A 602 -45.89 -31.39 38.26
N THR A 603 -46.93 -32.22 38.35
CA THR A 603 -48.34 -31.82 38.21
C THR A 603 -48.92 -31.32 39.53
N THR A 604 -48.29 -31.62 40.66
CA THR A 604 -48.76 -31.22 41.98
C THR A 604 -48.50 -29.73 42.21
N PRO A 605 -49.54 -28.90 42.39
CA PRO A 605 -49.33 -27.49 42.69
C PRO A 605 -48.67 -27.34 44.08
N PRO A 606 -47.83 -26.31 44.27
CA PRO A 606 -47.23 -26.00 45.57
C PRO A 606 -48.21 -25.26 46.50
N PHE A 607 -49.49 -25.20 46.14
CA PHE A 607 -50.53 -24.43 46.80
C PHE A 607 -51.57 -25.35 47.43
N ASP A 608 -52.13 -24.91 48.55
CA ASP A 608 -53.22 -25.60 49.22
C ASP A 608 -54.54 -25.37 48.45
N ALA A 609 -55.38 -26.40 48.36
CA ALA A 609 -56.71 -26.28 47.79
C ALA A 609 -57.68 -25.59 48.76
N ILE A 610 -58.64 -24.84 48.20
CA ILE A 610 -59.78 -24.32 48.96
C ILE A 610 -60.89 -25.37 48.91
N GLU A 611 -61.18 -25.99 50.05
CA GLU A 611 -62.20 -27.03 50.20
C GLU A 611 -63.62 -26.47 50.04
N TYR A 612 -63.88 -25.31 50.65
CA TYR A 612 -65.09 -24.53 50.46
C TYR A 612 -64.84 -23.04 50.65
N ASP A 613 -65.70 -22.19 50.07
CA ASP A 613 -65.75 -20.75 50.30
C ASP A 613 -67.21 -20.28 50.25
N LYS A 614 -67.74 -19.76 51.37
CA LYS A 614 -69.15 -19.36 51.53
C LYS A 614 -69.28 -17.96 52.14
N GLY A 615 -70.34 -17.25 51.76
CA GLY A 615 -70.71 -15.99 52.39
C GLY A 615 -71.20 -16.20 53.82
N VAL A 616 -70.80 -15.33 54.75
CA VAL A 616 -71.24 -15.36 56.14
C VAL A 616 -71.53 -13.94 56.64
N THR A 617 -72.33 -13.84 57.70
CA THR A 617 -72.51 -12.59 58.45
C THR A 617 -72.08 -12.81 59.88
N ALA A 618 -70.91 -12.28 60.22
CA ALA A 618 -70.33 -12.34 61.55
C ALA A 618 -69.50 -11.08 61.84
N TYR A 619 -69.17 -10.85 63.10
CA TYR A 619 -68.26 -9.83 63.56
C TYR A 619 -67.26 -10.44 64.53
N ALA A 620 -66.01 -10.03 64.39
CA ALA A 620 -64.91 -10.48 65.23
C ALA A 620 -63.96 -9.34 65.58
N ARG A 621 -63.09 -9.57 66.55
CA ARG A 621 -61.92 -8.73 66.83
C ARG A 621 -60.66 -9.58 66.84
N VAL A 622 -59.51 -8.92 66.72
CA VAL A 622 -58.21 -9.60 66.86
C VAL A 622 -58.07 -10.14 68.29
N LYS A 623 -57.90 -11.46 68.41
CA LYS A 623 -57.59 -12.16 69.66
C LYS A 623 -56.09 -12.25 69.87
N THR A 624 -55.35 -12.67 68.85
CA THR A 624 -53.90 -12.88 68.91
C THR A 624 -53.23 -12.32 67.65
N ALA A 625 -52.57 -11.17 67.76
CA ALA A 625 -51.88 -10.53 66.65
C ALA A 625 -50.50 -11.13 66.30
N PRO A 626 -49.62 -11.46 67.27
CA PRO A 626 -48.28 -11.96 66.94
C PRO A 626 -48.32 -13.24 66.09
N GLY A 627 -47.49 -13.29 65.05
CA GLY A 627 -47.38 -14.44 64.14
C GLY A 627 -48.53 -14.59 63.12
N ASN A 628 -49.51 -13.68 63.13
CA ASN A 628 -50.67 -13.73 62.22
C ASN A 628 -50.65 -12.59 61.22
N ALA A 629 -51.04 -12.90 59.99
CA ALA A 629 -51.04 -11.97 58.86
C ALA A 629 -52.36 -12.01 58.10
N VAL A 630 -52.62 -10.93 57.38
CA VAL A 630 -53.76 -10.76 56.50
C VAL A 630 -53.30 -10.93 55.06
N TRP A 631 -54.06 -11.69 54.29
CA TRP A 631 -53.70 -12.12 52.95
C TRP A 631 -54.79 -11.77 51.93
N THR A 632 -54.44 -11.62 50.65
CA THR A 632 -55.43 -11.31 49.60
C THR A 632 -56.39 -12.47 49.33
N LYS A 633 -55.95 -13.69 49.64
CA LYS A 633 -56.67 -14.97 49.62
C LYS A 633 -56.23 -15.79 50.84
N PRO A 634 -56.93 -16.87 51.25
CA PRO A 634 -56.42 -17.80 52.24
C PRO A 634 -54.93 -18.12 52.06
N TYR A 635 -54.14 -18.11 53.13
CA TYR A 635 -52.69 -18.30 53.04
C TYR A 635 -52.35 -19.59 52.29
N ARG A 636 -51.25 -19.57 51.54
CA ARG A 636 -50.71 -20.70 50.77
C ARG A 636 -51.63 -21.23 49.64
N THR A 637 -52.73 -20.54 49.34
CA THR A 637 -53.53 -20.81 48.14
C THR A 637 -53.00 -20.06 46.91
N GLU A 638 -53.38 -20.50 45.70
CA GLU A 638 -52.88 -19.94 44.44
C GLU A 638 -53.15 -18.43 44.32
N GLY A 639 -52.08 -17.65 44.18
CA GLY A 639 -52.13 -16.18 44.06
C GLY A 639 -52.35 -15.43 45.38
N SER A 640 -52.27 -16.11 46.53
CA SER A 640 -52.28 -15.45 47.85
C SER A 640 -51.04 -14.57 48.03
N LYS A 641 -51.26 -13.31 48.43
CA LYS A 641 -50.23 -12.31 48.70
C LYS A 641 -50.45 -11.70 50.08
N LEU A 642 -49.37 -11.36 50.76
CA LEU A 642 -49.42 -10.66 52.04
C LEU A 642 -50.04 -9.27 51.83
N VAL A 643 -51.07 -8.95 52.61
CA VAL A 643 -51.67 -7.61 52.66
C VAL A 643 -50.99 -6.81 53.76
N ASN A 644 -51.04 -7.30 55.01
CA ASN A 644 -50.39 -6.67 56.15
C ASN A 644 -50.28 -7.65 57.34
N GLN A 645 -49.57 -7.28 58.40
CA GLN A 645 -49.63 -7.98 59.68
C GLN A 645 -50.99 -7.75 60.36
N LEU A 646 -51.51 -8.76 61.06
CA LEU A 646 -52.83 -8.66 61.72
C LEU A 646 -52.87 -7.58 62.81
N SER A 647 -51.72 -7.29 63.43
CA SER A 647 -51.56 -6.27 64.48
C SER A 647 -52.06 -4.88 64.07
N VAL A 648 -52.04 -4.55 62.78
CA VAL A 648 -52.51 -3.26 62.25
C VAL A 648 -54.02 -3.06 62.50
N TYR A 649 -54.77 -4.14 62.70
CA TYR A 649 -56.22 -4.12 62.88
C TYR A 649 -56.65 -4.35 64.33
N GLN A 650 -55.71 -4.31 65.29
CA GLN A 650 -55.99 -4.48 66.71
C GLN A 650 -57.02 -3.44 67.19
N GLY A 651 -58.00 -3.89 67.99
CA GLY A 651 -59.03 -3.01 68.58
C GLY A 651 -60.13 -2.56 67.60
N LYS A 652 -60.08 -2.94 66.33
CA LYS A 652 -61.14 -2.66 65.35
C LYS A 652 -62.19 -3.77 65.33
N ASN A 653 -63.45 -3.39 65.11
CA ASN A 653 -64.50 -4.35 64.77
C ASN A 653 -64.30 -4.80 63.32
N MET A 654 -64.17 -6.12 63.12
CA MET A 654 -63.95 -6.72 61.81
C MET A 654 -65.26 -7.34 61.35
N ARG A 655 -65.89 -6.78 60.32
CA ARG A 655 -67.08 -7.36 59.71
C ARG A 655 -66.66 -8.52 58.82
N ILE A 656 -67.08 -9.73 59.16
CA ILE A 656 -66.75 -10.93 58.40
C ILE A 656 -67.78 -11.09 57.27
N LEU A 657 -67.25 -11.28 56.05
CA LEU A 657 -68.01 -11.36 54.82
C LEU A 657 -68.06 -12.79 54.27
N ARG A 658 -66.96 -13.54 54.41
CA ARG A 658 -66.81 -14.89 53.88
C ARG A 658 -66.00 -15.78 54.81
N GLU A 659 -66.25 -17.08 54.71
CA GLU A 659 -65.51 -18.15 55.38
C GLU A 659 -65.02 -19.14 54.33
N ALA A 660 -63.73 -19.45 54.35
CA ALA A 660 -63.12 -20.43 53.46
C ALA A 660 -62.30 -21.46 54.23
N LYS A 661 -62.34 -22.72 53.82
CA LYS A 661 -61.57 -23.81 54.42
C LYS A 661 -60.46 -24.26 53.48
N THR A 662 -59.29 -24.47 54.07
CA THR A 662 -58.13 -25.08 53.43
C THR A 662 -57.68 -26.26 54.29
N VAL A 663 -56.79 -27.09 53.73
CA VAL A 663 -56.21 -28.24 54.45
C VAL A 663 -55.55 -27.84 55.78
N ILE A 664 -55.02 -26.61 55.89
CA ILE A 664 -54.32 -26.14 57.10
C ILE A 664 -55.23 -25.49 58.15
N THR A 665 -56.26 -24.74 57.77
CA THR A 665 -57.19 -24.05 58.70
C THR A 665 -58.40 -23.46 57.96
N THR A 666 -59.31 -22.84 58.72
CA THR A 666 -60.40 -21.97 58.23
C THR A 666 -59.95 -20.51 58.25
N TRP A 667 -60.39 -19.75 57.24
CA TRP A 667 -60.04 -18.35 57.00
C TRP A 667 -61.29 -17.48 56.95
N TYR A 668 -61.23 -16.27 57.51
CA TYR A 668 -62.27 -15.25 57.39
C TYR A 668 -61.85 -14.10 56.50
N GLN A 669 -62.66 -13.79 55.49
CA GLN A 669 -62.55 -12.53 54.77
C GLN A 669 -63.27 -11.45 55.56
N PHE A 670 -62.60 -10.34 55.83
CA PHE A 670 -63.18 -9.25 56.62
C PHE A 670 -63.07 -7.89 55.92
N SER A 671 -63.94 -6.99 56.36
CA SER A 671 -63.92 -5.56 56.04
C SER A 671 -63.86 -4.70 57.30
N ILE A 672 -63.30 -3.51 57.16
CA ILE A 672 -63.30 -2.44 58.15
C ILE A 672 -63.67 -1.15 57.41
N ASP A 673 -64.56 -0.34 57.98
CA ASP A 673 -65.04 0.92 57.40
C ASP A 673 -65.54 0.75 55.94
N GLY A 674 -66.31 -0.32 55.71
CA GLY A 674 -66.93 -0.67 54.43
C GLY A 674 -65.98 -1.26 53.38
N LYS A 675 -64.66 -1.30 53.65
CA LYS A 675 -63.64 -1.77 52.69
C LYS A 675 -63.19 -3.19 53.00
N VAL A 676 -63.21 -4.07 51.99
CA VAL A 676 -62.65 -5.42 52.09
C VAL A 676 -61.15 -5.34 52.26
N ILE A 677 -60.62 -5.95 53.32
CA ILE A 677 -59.19 -5.88 53.66
C ILE A 677 -58.46 -7.15 53.19
N GLY A 678 -58.98 -8.32 53.54
CA GLY A 678 -58.35 -9.59 53.19
C GLY A 678 -58.84 -10.75 54.04
N TRP A 679 -58.07 -11.83 54.01
CA TRP A 679 -58.31 -13.10 54.68
C TRP A 679 -57.35 -13.28 55.85
N VAL A 680 -57.87 -13.76 56.98
CA VAL A 680 -57.10 -14.03 58.19
C VAL A 680 -57.52 -15.37 58.79
N ASP A 681 -56.60 -16.05 59.46
CA ASP A 681 -56.86 -17.30 60.18
C ASP A 681 -57.90 -17.07 61.27
N THR A 682 -58.98 -17.85 61.28
CA THR A 682 -60.07 -17.67 62.26
C THR A 682 -59.60 -17.92 63.70
N ARG A 683 -58.52 -18.70 63.91
CA ARG A 683 -57.94 -18.96 65.23
C ARG A 683 -57.34 -17.71 65.88
N ALA A 684 -56.98 -16.71 65.07
CA ALA A 684 -56.43 -15.43 65.53
C ALA A 684 -57.52 -14.42 65.93
N LEU A 685 -58.79 -14.78 65.78
CA LEU A 685 -59.93 -13.90 65.99
C LEU A 685 -60.80 -14.35 67.16
N ASP A 686 -61.40 -13.37 67.84
CA ASP A 686 -62.49 -13.57 68.79
C ASP A 686 -63.81 -13.17 68.11
N THR A 687 -64.62 -14.16 67.73
CA THR A 687 -65.89 -13.94 67.01
C THR A 687 -67.01 -13.73 68.01
N PHE A 688 -67.37 -12.48 68.24
CA PHE A 688 -68.36 -12.09 69.26
C PHE A 688 -69.80 -12.01 68.72
N TYR A 689 -69.98 -12.01 67.40
CA TYR A 689 -71.30 -12.15 66.78
C TYR A 689 -71.22 -13.02 65.52
N LYS A 690 -72.19 -13.93 65.37
CA LYS A 690 -72.49 -14.65 64.13
C LYS A 690 -73.98 -14.89 64.04
N GLN A 691 -74.52 -14.97 62.83
CA GLN A 691 -75.97 -15.12 62.63
C GLN A 691 -76.58 -16.33 63.37
N SER A 692 -75.82 -17.40 63.60
CA SER A 692 -76.30 -18.56 64.36
C SER A 692 -76.50 -18.29 65.86
N MET A 693 -76.14 -17.10 66.37
CA MET A 693 -76.42 -16.65 67.74
C MET A 693 -77.81 -16.01 67.88
N GLU A 694 -78.47 -15.70 66.76
CA GLU A 694 -79.83 -15.18 66.77
C GLU A 694 -80.83 -16.28 67.17
N LYS A 695 -81.72 -15.96 68.11
CA LYS A 695 -82.82 -16.82 68.54
C LYS A 695 -84.14 -16.19 68.15
N ASP A 696 -85.06 -17.01 67.67
CA ASP A 696 -86.42 -16.55 67.39
C ASP A 696 -87.14 -16.14 68.68
N THR A 697 -87.95 -15.10 68.59
CA THR A 697 -88.79 -14.63 69.69
C THR A 697 -90.02 -13.96 69.11
N ASN A 698 -91.03 -13.70 69.94
CA ASN A 698 -92.20 -12.96 69.52
C ASN A 698 -92.65 -12.05 70.66
N LEU A 699 -92.20 -10.80 70.61
CA LEU A 699 -92.49 -9.82 71.65
C LEU A 699 -93.07 -8.55 71.03
N THR A 700 -93.98 -7.91 71.75
CA THR A 700 -94.38 -6.53 71.47
C THR A 700 -93.55 -5.58 72.33
N ARG A 701 -93.00 -4.53 71.73
CA ARG A 701 -92.15 -3.53 72.39
C ARG A 701 -92.43 -2.11 71.87
N TYR A 702 -92.09 -1.12 72.69
CA TYR A 702 -92.17 0.31 72.38
C TYR A 702 -90.82 0.99 72.68
N VAL A 703 -90.45 2.03 71.92
CA VAL A 703 -89.23 2.81 72.19
C VAL A 703 -89.40 3.60 73.49
N ILE A 704 -88.45 3.47 74.42
CA ILE A 704 -88.47 4.23 75.68
C ILE A 704 -88.30 5.73 75.38
N ALA A 705 -89.11 6.58 76.01
CA ALA A 705 -89.21 8.01 75.68
C ALA A 705 -87.87 8.78 75.70
N ASN A 706 -86.96 8.46 76.64
CA ASN A 706 -85.63 9.07 76.73
C ASN A 706 -84.54 8.34 75.90
N LYS A 707 -84.92 7.32 75.12
CA LYS A 707 -84.02 6.51 74.26
C LYS A 707 -84.27 6.69 72.76
N VAL A 708 -85.08 7.68 72.37
CA VAL A 708 -85.42 7.97 70.96
C VAL A 708 -84.20 8.31 70.09
N ASN A 709 -83.13 8.85 70.67
CA ASN A 709 -81.90 9.18 69.93
C ASN A 709 -80.91 8.00 69.84
N GLU A 710 -81.21 6.88 70.49
CA GLU A 710 -80.39 5.67 70.38
C GLU A 710 -80.49 5.08 68.98
N ALA A 711 -79.41 4.44 68.55
CA ALA A 711 -79.31 3.90 67.21
C ALA A 711 -79.98 2.53 67.07
N TYR A 712 -80.35 2.21 65.83
CA TYR A 712 -80.60 0.84 65.40
C TYR A 712 -79.66 0.48 64.23
N TYR A 713 -79.36 -0.81 64.12
CA TYR A 713 -78.28 -1.35 63.30
C TYR A 713 -78.76 -2.50 62.42
N LYS A 714 -78.08 -2.77 61.32
CA LYS A 714 -78.38 -3.91 60.43
C LYS A 714 -78.21 -5.26 61.13
N VAL A 715 -77.26 -5.35 62.05
CA VAL A 715 -76.92 -6.50 62.88
C VAL A 715 -76.75 -6.03 64.33
N PRO A 716 -76.81 -6.91 65.35
CA PRO A 716 -76.70 -6.52 66.76
C PRO A 716 -75.26 -6.17 67.19
N VAL A 717 -74.63 -5.24 66.48
CA VAL A 717 -73.26 -4.77 66.72
C VAL A 717 -73.22 -3.26 66.57
N VAL A 718 -72.55 -2.58 67.52
CA VAL A 718 -72.29 -1.13 67.42
C VAL A 718 -71.12 -0.90 66.48
N ASP A 719 -71.44 -0.55 65.24
CA ASP A 719 -70.44 -0.32 64.20
C ASP A 719 -71.01 0.65 63.17
N ALA A 720 -70.18 1.58 62.68
CA ALA A 720 -70.63 2.70 61.85
C ALA A 720 -71.23 2.22 60.53
N ASP A 721 -70.65 1.18 59.92
CA ASP A 721 -71.05 0.63 58.62
C ASP A 721 -72.43 -0.02 58.62
N VAL A 722 -72.90 -0.40 59.81
CA VAL A 722 -74.19 -1.08 59.99
C VAL A 722 -75.19 -0.22 60.76
N ARG A 723 -74.84 1.01 61.12
CA ARG A 723 -75.79 1.94 61.74
C ARG A 723 -76.76 2.47 60.68
N TRP A 724 -78.05 2.21 60.87
CA TRP A 724 -79.08 2.59 59.89
C TRP A 724 -79.87 3.84 60.27
N GLY A 725 -79.88 4.22 61.54
CA GLY A 725 -80.59 5.43 61.97
C GLY A 725 -80.73 5.51 63.48
N THR A 726 -81.67 6.35 63.94
CA THR A 726 -82.08 6.48 65.34
C THR A 726 -83.52 6.03 65.54
N LEU A 727 -83.88 5.65 66.76
CA LEU A 727 -85.23 5.17 67.10
C LEU A 727 -86.31 6.27 67.07
N ALA A 728 -85.98 7.52 66.76
CA ALA A 728 -86.87 8.67 66.88
C ALA A 728 -88.15 8.55 66.05
N ALA A 729 -88.04 8.01 64.83
CA ALA A 729 -89.17 7.80 63.92
C ALA A 729 -90.18 6.76 64.45
N TYR A 730 -89.79 5.95 65.44
CA TYR A 730 -90.60 4.84 65.96
C TYR A 730 -91.14 5.10 67.37
N LYS A 731 -91.00 6.34 67.88
CA LYS A 731 -91.54 6.74 69.18
C LYS A 731 -93.05 6.50 69.23
N GLY A 732 -93.52 5.79 70.25
CA GLY A 732 -94.94 5.49 70.47
C GLY A 732 -95.57 4.48 69.49
N GLN A 733 -94.81 3.98 68.51
CA GLN A 733 -95.26 2.94 67.59
C GLN A 733 -95.12 1.55 68.23
N LYS A 734 -96.05 0.64 67.88
CA LYS A 734 -95.97 -0.77 68.27
C LYS A 734 -94.93 -1.48 67.40
N LEU A 735 -93.86 -1.98 68.02
CA LEU A 735 -92.80 -2.74 67.34
C LEU A 735 -92.93 -4.23 67.67
N THR A 736 -92.81 -5.08 66.66
CA THR A 736 -92.67 -6.52 66.84
C THR A 736 -91.18 -6.87 66.91
N VAL A 737 -90.79 -7.63 67.93
CA VAL A 737 -89.48 -8.26 68.02
C VAL A 737 -89.60 -9.70 67.58
N ASP A 738 -88.98 -10.04 66.45
CA ASP A 738 -89.02 -11.38 65.87
C ASP A 738 -87.76 -12.20 66.18
N LYS A 739 -86.65 -11.54 66.55
CA LYS A 739 -85.43 -12.20 67.01
C LYS A 739 -84.74 -11.47 68.15
N GLN A 740 -83.97 -12.23 68.92
CA GLN A 740 -83.07 -11.71 69.95
C GLN A 740 -81.69 -12.33 69.83
N ALA A 741 -80.66 -11.61 70.27
CA ALA A 741 -79.28 -12.10 70.32
C ALA A 741 -78.59 -11.50 71.53
N THR A 742 -77.77 -12.30 72.23
CA THR A 742 -76.86 -11.76 73.25
C THR A 742 -75.49 -11.59 72.61
N VAL A 743 -75.05 -10.35 72.49
CA VAL A 743 -73.77 -9.99 71.86
C VAL A 743 -72.99 -9.17 72.88
N GLU A 744 -71.78 -9.64 73.22
CA GLU A 744 -70.90 -9.01 74.22
C GLU A 744 -71.61 -8.75 75.57
N GLY A 745 -72.40 -9.72 76.02
CA GLY A 745 -73.14 -9.62 77.28
C GLY A 745 -74.34 -8.67 77.25
N GLN A 746 -74.65 -8.06 76.11
CA GLN A 746 -75.83 -7.21 75.94
C GLN A 746 -76.92 -7.95 75.18
N LEU A 747 -78.17 -7.87 75.65
CA LEU A 747 -79.32 -8.39 74.92
C LEU A 747 -79.75 -7.39 73.85
N TRP A 748 -79.91 -7.89 72.62
CA TRP A 748 -80.37 -7.12 71.47
C TRP A 748 -81.69 -7.68 70.94
N TYR A 749 -82.54 -6.79 70.45
CA TYR A 749 -83.81 -7.12 69.82
C TYR A 749 -83.81 -6.68 68.36
N ARG A 750 -84.24 -7.60 67.50
CA ARG A 750 -84.52 -7.33 66.09
C ARG A 750 -85.95 -6.82 65.96
N ILE A 751 -86.09 -5.54 65.66
CA ILE A 751 -87.38 -4.85 65.61
C ILE A 751 -87.91 -4.74 64.18
N ARG A 752 -89.24 -4.82 64.07
CA ARG A 752 -90.02 -4.71 62.83
C ARG A 752 -91.30 -3.91 63.07
N THR A 753 -91.82 -3.30 62.01
CA THR A 753 -93.26 -2.96 61.93
C THR A 753 -94.05 -4.19 61.48
N SER A 754 -95.36 -4.06 61.28
CA SER A 754 -96.23 -5.19 60.85
C SER A 754 -95.74 -5.92 59.60
N SER A 755 -94.93 -5.30 58.75
CA SER A 755 -94.33 -5.93 57.57
C SER A 755 -92.84 -5.62 57.35
N THR A 756 -92.30 -4.51 57.87
CA THR A 756 -90.96 -4.03 57.49
C THR A 756 -89.89 -4.34 58.54
N PHE A 757 -88.75 -4.89 58.11
CA PHE A 757 -87.55 -5.00 58.94
C PHE A 757 -86.97 -3.62 59.22
N ILE A 758 -86.81 -3.25 60.49
CA ILE A 758 -86.21 -1.97 60.88
C ILE A 758 -84.73 -2.16 61.17
N GLY A 759 -84.38 -3.08 62.07
CA GLY A 759 -82.99 -3.30 62.49
C GLY A 759 -82.90 -3.94 63.86
N TRP A 760 -81.71 -3.92 64.42
CA TRP A 760 -81.37 -4.37 65.77
C TRP A 760 -81.11 -3.18 66.68
N THR A 761 -81.68 -3.18 67.86
CA THR A 761 -81.35 -2.22 68.92
C THR A 761 -81.19 -2.95 70.25
N LYS A 762 -80.50 -2.33 71.22
CA LYS A 762 -80.34 -2.93 72.55
C LYS A 762 -81.71 -3.10 73.20
N ALA A 763 -81.94 -4.23 73.85
CA ALA A 763 -83.18 -4.50 74.56
C ALA A 763 -83.51 -3.42 75.60
N SER A 764 -82.49 -2.84 76.22
CA SER A 764 -82.59 -1.73 77.17
C SER A 764 -83.14 -0.41 76.58
N ASN A 765 -83.28 -0.31 75.25
CA ASN A 765 -83.86 0.86 74.59
C ASN A 765 -85.38 0.73 74.43
N LEU A 766 -85.95 -0.44 74.73
CA LEU A 766 -87.35 -0.77 74.50
C LEU A 766 -88.06 -1.17 75.80
N SER A 767 -89.34 -0.83 75.92
CA SER A 767 -90.23 -1.24 77.01
C SER A 767 -91.34 -2.18 76.51
N ALA A 768 -91.91 -2.98 77.41
CA ALA A 768 -93.13 -3.75 77.15
C ALA A 768 -94.39 -2.88 77.17
N THR A 769 -94.33 -1.71 77.82
CA THR A 769 -95.43 -0.74 77.92
C THR A 769 -95.15 0.48 77.04
N LYS A 770 -96.23 1.13 76.58
CA LYS A 770 -96.17 2.30 75.68
C LYS A 770 -95.60 3.54 76.35
#